data_AF-A0A936VF73-F1
#
_entry.id   AF-A0A936VF73-F1
#
_cell.length_a   1.000
_cell.length_b   1.000
_cell.length_c   1.000
_cell.angle_alpha   90.00
_cell.angle_beta   90.00
_cell.angle_gamma   90.00
#
_symmetry.space_group_name_H-M   'P 1'
#
loop_
_entity.id
_entity.type
_entity.pdbx_description
1 polymer ?
#
loop_
_entity_poly.entity_id
_entity_poly.type
_entity_poly.pdbx_seq_one_letter_code
_entity_poly.pdbx_strand_id
1 'polypeptide(L)'
;MSKSFCERLIESFEARPEKTAMRIVGSEDATYTYGELLDQMRSVAYRLGQENVQFGDRVALIGENHPKWAVAYLGSVYHGAVIVPMDPHGEIETITNFLENSEAKVAFISPDQIERFTQIGERLGRQIPTVVWEMKESATGFQHFDDWTATKYPESYAAEVPKARGSDTALLMYTSGTTGTPKGVPLSHDNIIAELEGVNRVLQLSDKEKILSLLPLFHAYLQIVNMWIATTYGCEVGYLKELTPAALSEAMKTFRPTILTTVPRLWYLFHKKIFDAVAAKPKTVQTLFRAMLAANGRLRDTFNINLGRKFFGAVHESFGGDLRIAISAGSRFDEAVAKDFHKLGFTILQGYGLTETSGAATATYEDDNRVGSVGKPMHGIEIKIAEPDTTGVGEVLIRGAMVFAGYYKNPQANAEAFTEDGWFRSGDLGKLDKDGHLYIVGRGKDVIVLSSGKNVHPEDLEVHYLKCPLVAELAVIGVADESEARAGAEKLAAVVVPDFDYLKQAKIANSKEAIRHELDSLGRDLPEYQRVRDYVIRVEPLPRTATRKIKRFLLKQEIESGVISADAKEAKAWEFSAEDTALCDTSTAQAVVSAIRQNSKDADVVHPSMNLEIDLGLDSLARAEAFAALEQAFNTEFEGDEAAGALTVRQVIDLVNKHGGAEMEAVSVDLNWNKIINDTDNDLPEVQVVLKDQPIFGAFAFVVYKCFNLFCRVFMLLEVKGVDELRKLDRPFLICPNHQSFLDPFVLCSNYPYSLFRNSFHVGASEFFANSFMRYIATMLNVVPVNPDTELMRAMKAGAIGLKHGKVLNIYPEGERAFDGQLHGFKKGAAILSTELDLPIIPIAIDGMYKVWPRNSWRIRPAKVKITVGKPIIAREVIAAKAVAGEDAYAVVTDHLKQTIAEMIAEMRK
;
A
#
# COMPACT_ATOMS: atom_id res chain seq x y z
N MET A 1 14.13 43.46 -27.30
CA MET A 1 13.35 42.20 -27.34
C MET A 1 13.97 41.27 -26.31
N SER A 2 13.16 40.58 -25.50
CA SER A 2 13.66 39.50 -24.64
C SER A 2 14.18 38.37 -25.52
N LYS A 3 15.28 37.72 -25.12
CA LYS A 3 15.83 36.56 -25.83
C LYS A 3 14.84 35.39 -25.74
N SER A 4 14.64 34.69 -26.85
CA SER A 4 13.88 33.44 -26.95
C SER A 4 14.52 32.33 -26.11
N PHE A 5 13.77 31.24 -25.88
CA PHE A 5 14.27 30.08 -25.15
C PHE A 5 15.50 29.49 -25.85
N CYS A 6 15.45 29.31 -27.17
CA CYS A 6 16.57 28.76 -27.94
C CYS A 6 17.81 29.65 -27.90
N GLU A 7 17.67 30.98 -27.95
CA GLU A 7 18.82 31.88 -27.80
C GLU A 7 19.48 31.74 -26.43
N ARG A 8 18.70 31.63 -25.34
CA ARG A 8 19.24 31.41 -23.98
C ARG A 8 19.94 30.05 -23.86
N LEU A 9 19.42 29.02 -24.52
CA LEU A 9 20.05 27.71 -24.58
C LEU A 9 21.42 27.80 -25.26
N ILE A 10 21.50 28.36 -26.47
CA ILE A 10 22.75 28.46 -27.23
C ILE A 10 23.81 29.20 -26.42
N GLU A 11 23.46 30.34 -25.81
CA GLU A 11 24.36 31.10 -24.96
C GLU A 11 24.88 30.29 -23.77
N SER A 12 24.01 29.49 -23.14
CA SER A 12 24.40 28.64 -22.02
C SER A 12 25.39 27.55 -22.44
N PHE A 13 25.18 26.95 -23.62
CA PHE A 13 25.97 25.83 -24.12
C PHE A 13 27.34 26.32 -24.62
N GLU A 14 27.36 27.41 -25.39
CA GLU A 14 28.58 28.03 -25.90
C GLU A 14 29.44 28.63 -24.78
N ALA A 15 28.84 29.05 -23.66
CA ALA A 15 29.60 29.51 -22.51
C ALA A 15 30.33 28.39 -21.76
N ARG A 16 29.95 27.12 -21.96
CA ARG A 16 30.43 25.98 -21.13
C ARG A 16 30.66 24.68 -21.93
N PRO A 17 31.30 24.71 -23.10
CA PRO A 17 31.31 23.58 -24.04
C PRO A 17 31.87 22.29 -23.42
N GLU A 18 32.93 22.38 -22.62
CA GLU A 18 33.62 21.23 -22.02
C GLU A 18 32.92 20.64 -20.78
N LYS A 19 31.88 21.30 -20.29
CA LYS A 19 31.22 20.88 -19.06
C LYS A 19 30.23 19.76 -19.33
N THR A 20 30.20 18.73 -18.49
CA THR A 20 29.15 17.71 -18.52
C THR A 20 27.77 18.34 -18.29
N ALA A 21 26.87 18.15 -19.25
CA ALA A 21 25.49 18.59 -19.19
C ALA A 21 24.58 17.45 -18.69
N MET A 22 24.73 16.26 -19.27
CA MET A 22 23.85 15.12 -19.00
C MET A 22 24.61 13.81 -19.03
N ARG A 23 24.23 12.87 -18.15
CA ARG A 23 24.80 11.51 -18.17
C ARG A 23 23.82 10.44 -17.71
N ILE A 24 24.04 9.20 -18.12
CA ILE A 24 23.54 8.04 -17.38
C ILE A 24 24.49 7.76 -16.22
N VAL A 25 23.99 7.76 -14.98
CA VAL A 25 24.82 7.54 -13.79
C VAL A 25 25.36 6.11 -13.81
N GLY A 26 26.69 5.98 -13.66
CA GLY A 26 27.39 4.68 -13.71
C GLY A 26 27.73 4.20 -15.13
N SER A 27 27.52 5.02 -16.16
CA SER A 27 27.88 4.71 -17.56
C SER A 27 28.76 5.82 -18.13
N GLU A 28 30.01 5.51 -18.46
CA GLU A 28 30.91 6.50 -19.09
C GLU A 28 30.48 6.81 -20.54
N ASP A 29 30.07 5.78 -21.28
CA ASP A 29 29.69 5.87 -22.71
C ASP A 29 28.45 6.73 -23.01
N ALA A 30 27.70 7.13 -21.98
CA ALA A 30 26.49 7.93 -22.11
C ALA A 30 26.61 9.24 -21.32
N THR A 31 27.78 9.87 -21.38
CA THR A 31 28.07 11.19 -20.81
C THR A 31 28.21 12.21 -21.94
N TYR A 32 27.48 13.33 -21.83
CA TYR A 32 27.43 14.36 -22.86
C TYR A 32 27.77 15.71 -22.24
N THR A 33 28.72 16.40 -22.86
CA THR A 33 29.05 17.78 -22.58
C THR A 33 28.07 18.75 -23.23
N TYR A 34 28.04 20.01 -22.78
CA TYR A 34 27.24 21.05 -23.43
C TYR A 34 27.64 21.27 -24.89
N GLY A 35 28.92 21.17 -25.23
CA GLY A 35 29.42 21.28 -26.60
C GLY A 35 28.91 20.15 -27.49
N GLU A 36 29.00 18.91 -27.02
CA GLU A 36 28.47 17.74 -27.73
C GLU A 36 26.94 17.81 -27.89
N LEU A 37 26.21 18.21 -26.85
CA LEU A 37 24.75 18.41 -26.97
C LEU A 37 24.40 19.50 -27.98
N LEU A 38 25.13 20.63 -28.01
CA LEU A 38 24.90 21.71 -28.97
C LEU A 38 25.08 21.24 -30.41
N ASP A 39 26.17 20.50 -30.66
CA ASP A 39 26.48 19.95 -31.97
C ASP A 39 25.40 18.96 -32.43
N GLN A 40 25.07 17.97 -31.59
CA GLN A 40 24.04 16.97 -31.91
C GLN A 40 22.65 17.59 -32.05
N MET A 41 22.33 18.61 -31.25
CA MET A 41 21.08 19.38 -31.36
C MET A 41 20.97 20.05 -32.74
N ARG A 42 22.05 20.70 -33.22
CA ARG A 42 22.11 21.32 -34.55
C ARG A 42 22.05 20.27 -35.67
N SER A 43 22.73 19.13 -35.52
CA SER A 43 22.66 18.01 -36.47
C SER A 43 21.25 17.47 -36.63
N VAL A 44 20.56 17.19 -35.51
CA VAL A 44 19.17 16.72 -35.52
C VAL A 44 18.25 17.78 -36.14
N ALA A 45 18.41 19.05 -35.77
CA ALA A 45 17.61 20.14 -36.32
C ALA A 45 17.77 20.27 -37.84
N TYR A 46 19.01 20.20 -38.34
CA TYR A 46 19.29 20.23 -39.77
C TYR A 46 18.72 19.01 -40.49
N ARG A 47 18.81 17.82 -39.87
CA ARG A 47 18.25 16.58 -40.42
C ARG A 47 16.72 16.61 -40.49
N LEU A 48 16.03 17.18 -39.51
CA LEU A 48 14.58 17.39 -39.56
C LEU A 48 14.16 18.18 -40.80
N GLY A 49 14.93 19.20 -41.18
CA GLY A 49 14.72 19.94 -42.43
C GLY A 49 14.86 19.08 -43.68
N GLN A 50 15.82 18.16 -43.72
CA GLN A 50 16.01 17.21 -44.83
C GLN A 50 14.89 16.18 -44.93
N GLU A 51 14.30 15.79 -43.80
CA GLU A 51 13.12 14.92 -43.70
C GLU A 51 11.80 15.67 -43.93
N ASN A 52 11.85 16.89 -44.47
CA ASN A 52 10.71 17.74 -44.82
C ASN A 52 9.81 18.15 -43.64
N VAL A 53 10.32 18.12 -42.40
CA VAL A 53 9.63 18.69 -41.24
C VAL A 53 9.65 20.21 -41.37
N GLN A 54 8.48 20.83 -41.41
CA GLN A 54 8.29 22.27 -41.51
C GLN A 54 8.17 22.90 -40.12
N PHE A 55 8.27 24.22 -40.07
CA PHE A 55 8.00 24.97 -38.84
C PHE A 55 6.59 24.69 -38.32
N GLY A 56 6.45 24.41 -37.02
CA GLY A 56 5.18 24.07 -36.37
C GLY A 56 4.70 22.63 -36.57
N ASP A 57 5.42 21.80 -37.34
CA ASP A 57 5.12 20.37 -37.44
C ASP A 57 5.42 19.65 -36.11
N ARG A 58 4.69 18.56 -35.85
CA ARG A 58 4.77 17.83 -34.58
C ARG A 58 5.76 16.68 -34.67
N VAL A 59 6.60 16.55 -33.65
CA VAL A 59 7.59 15.47 -33.50
C VAL A 59 7.29 14.70 -32.22
N ALA A 60 7.01 13.41 -32.33
CA ALA A 60 6.69 12.56 -31.20
C ALA A 60 7.97 12.06 -30.49
N LEU A 61 7.96 12.03 -29.16
CA LEU A 61 9.04 11.46 -28.33
C LEU A 61 8.46 10.41 -27.37
N ILE A 62 8.86 9.15 -27.51
CA ILE A 62 8.33 8.04 -26.71
C ILE A 62 9.49 7.15 -26.22
N GLY A 63 9.75 7.12 -24.92
CA GLY A 63 10.77 6.22 -24.36
C GLY A 63 11.23 6.63 -22.97
N GLU A 64 12.18 5.87 -22.42
CA GLU A 64 12.77 6.10 -21.10
C GLU A 64 13.63 7.37 -21.00
N ASN A 65 14.12 7.66 -19.80
CA ASN A 65 14.99 8.80 -19.59
C ASN A 65 16.38 8.56 -20.19
N HIS A 66 16.77 9.36 -21.18
CA HIS A 66 18.09 9.25 -21.80
C HIS A 66 18.59 10.62 -22.30
N PRO A 67 19.92 10.88 -22.33
CA PRO A 67 20.46 12.09 -22.97
C PRO A 67 20.04 12.24 -24.44
N LYS A 68 19.94 11.15 -25.20
CA LYS A 68 19.43 11.16 -26.60
C LYS A 68 17.99 11.68 -26.69
N TRP A 69 17.14 11.43 -25.68
CA TRP A 69 15.80 12.02 -25.58
C TRP A 69 15.89 13.55 -25.52
N ALA A 70 16.84 14.08 -24.73
CA ALA A 70 17.08 15.51 -24.62
C ALA A 70 17.60 16.13 -25.91
N VAL A 71 18.51 15.46 -26.62
CA VAL A 71 19.01 15.89 -27.94
C VAL A 71 17.86 15.97 -28.95
N ALA A 72 17.01 14.94 -29.02
CA ALA A 72 15.84 14.93 -29.90
C ALA A 72 14.86 16.07 -29.57
N TYR A 73 14.58 16.28 -28.28
CA TYR A 73 13.75 17.37 -27.79
C TYR A 73 14.29 18.73 -28.22
N LEU A 74 15.54 19.03 -27.83
CA LEU A 74 16.14 20.35 -28.04
C LEU A 74 16.39 20.62 -29.52
N GLY A 75 16.78 19.61 -30.30
CA GLY A 75 17.02 19.74 -31.74
C GLY A 75 15.74 20.05 -32.51
N SER A 76 14.64 19.41 -32.13
CA SER A 76 13.33 19.70 -32.71
C SER A 76 12.85 21.11 -32.37
N VAL A 77 13.01 21.54 -31.11
CA VAL A 77 12.66 22.89 -30.67
C VAL A 77 13.54 23.95 -31.36
N TYR A 78 14.84 23.67 -31.57
CA TYR A 78 15.75 24.53 -32.33
C TYR A 78 15.29 24.71 -33.78
N HIS A 79 14.84 23.63 -34.42
CA HIS A 79 14.27 23.66 -35.78
C HIS A 79 12.94 24.46 -35.87
N GLY A 80 12.24 24.60 -34.74
CA GLY A 80 10.91 25.20 -34.67
C GLY A 80 9.77 24.19 -34.84
N ALA A 81 10.03 22.90 -34.59
CA ALA A 81 9.01 21.87 -34.49
C ALA A 81 8.38 21.85 -33.08
N VAL A 82 7.15 21.36 -32.99
CA VAL A 82 6.41 21.18 -31.73
C VAL A 82 6.66 19.78 -31.19
N ILE A 83 7.26 19.68 -30.01
CA ILE A 83 7.48 18.37 -29.37
C ILE A 83 6.17 17.81 -28.81
N VAL A 84 5.97 16.50 -28.97
CA VAL A 84 4.81 15.76 -28.45
C VAL A 84 5.32 14.56 -27.66
N PRO A 85 5.65 14.74 -26.37
CA PRO A 85 6.16 13.66 -25.55
C PRO A 85 5.01 12.79 -25.07
N MET A 86 5.23 11.48 -25.05
CA MET A 86 4.22 10.50 -24.68
C MET A 86 4.79 9.45 -23.72
N ASP A 87 3.90 8.84 -22.96
CA ASP A 87 4.22 7.76 -22.04
C ASP A 87 4.56 6.48 -22.82
N PRO A 88 5.77 5.91 -22.71
CA PRO A 88 6.16 4.66 -23.37
C PRO A 88 5.37 3.44 -22.87
N HIS A 89 4.74 3.54 -21.70
CA HIS A 89 3.87 2.49 -21.15
C HIS A 89 2.38 2.75 -21.43
N GLY A 90 2.04 3.81 -22.17
CA GLY A 90 0.66 4.09 -22.55
C GLY A 90 0.09 3.01 -23.48
N GLU A 91 -1.19 2.67 -23.34
CA GLU A 91 -1.86 1.70 -24.21
C GLU A 91 -1.70 2.06 -25.69
N ILE A 92 -1.55 1.06 -26.56
CA ILE A 92 -1.38 1.25 -28.00
C ILE A 92 -2.44 2.18 -28.56
N GLU A 93 -3.70 1.95 -28.20
CA GLU A 93 -4.83 2.79 -28.62
C GLU A 93 -4.68 4.25 -28.16
N THR A 94 -4.19 4.48 -26.94
CA THR A 94 -3.98 5.84 -26.42
C THR A 94 -2.89 6.56 -27.21
N ILE A 95 -1.77 5.88 -27.48
CA ILE A 95 -0.66 6.44 -28.25
C ILE A 95 -1.10 6.70 -29.70
N THR A 96 -1.84 5.78 -30.32
CA THR A 96 -2.45 5.97 -31.64
C THR A 96 -3.31 7.23 -31.68
N ASN A 97 -4.23 7.39 -30.72
CA ASN A 97 -5.11 8.55 -30.64
C ASN A 97 -4.33 9.88 -30.48
N PHE A 98 -3.23 9.88 -29.70
CA PHE A 98 -2.38 11.06 -29.54
C PHE A 98 -1.61 11.39 -30.83
N LEU A 99 -1.11 10.38 -31.55
CA LEU A 99 -0.41 10.56 -32.83
C LEU A 99 -1.37 11.04 -33.93
N GLU A 100 -2.62 10.58 -33.95
CA GLU A 100 -3.66 11.08 -34.85
C GLU A 100 -4.01 12.53 -34.54
N ASN A 101 -4.30 12.84 -33.26
CA ASN A 101 -4.70 14.20 -32.87
C ASN A 101 -3.58 15.23 -33.13
N SER A 102 -2.34 14.86 -32.77
CA SER A 102 -1.16 15.71 -32.97
C SER A 102 -0.70 15.78 -34.42
N GLU A 103 -1.07 14.81 -35.27
CA GLU A 103 -0.60 14.68 -36.65
C GLU A 103 0.94 14.70 -36.72
N ALA A 104 1.59 13.98 -35.81
CA ALA A 104 3.05 13.90 -35.76
C ALA A 104 3.63 13.37 -37.09
N LYS A 105 4.72 14.01 -37.54
CA LYS A 105 5.41 13.70 -38.81
C LYS A 105 6.62 12.80 -38.66
N VAL A 106 7.30 12.87 -37.52
CA VAL A 106 8.47 12.06 -37.18
C VAL A 106 8.32 11.62 -35.72
N ALA A 107 8.82 10.42 -35.39
CA ALA A 107 8.87 9.91 -34.03
C ALA A 107 10.31 9.52 -33.65
N PHE A 108 10.72 9.86 -32.42
CA PHE A 108 11.91 9.29 -31.81
C PHE A 108 11.48 8.33 -30.70
N ILE A 109 11.94 7.07 -30.77
CA ILE A 109 11.48 6.01 -29.86
C ILE A 109 12.62 5.20 -29.24
N SER A 110 12.45 4.77 -27.99
CA SER A 110 13.42 3.86 -27.36
C SER A 110 13.36 2.46 -28.00
N PRO A 111 14.43 1.65 -27.86
CA PRO A 111 14.52 0.35 -28.55
C PRO A 111 13.40 -0.64 -28.20
N ASP A 112 12.90 -0.61 -26.96
CA ASP A 112 11.80 -1.44 -26.46
C ASP A 112 10.43 -1.09 -27.09
N GLN A 113 10.33 0.04 -27.80
CA GLN A 113 9.09 0.50 -28.42
C GLN A 113 8.93 0.07 -29.88
N ILE A 114 9.94 -0.55 -30.50
CA ILE A 114 9.94 -0.92 -31.93
C ILE A 114 8.71 -1.77 -32.31
N GLU A 115 8.43 -2.83 -31.54
CA GLU A 115 7.29 -3.73 -31.81
C GLU A 115 5.96 -2.99 -31.68
N ARG A 116 5.78 -2.24 -30.59
CA ARG A 116 4.58 -1.43 -30.33
C ARG A 116 4.35 -0.40 -31.43
N PHE A 117 5.42 0.26 -31.90
CA PHE A 117 5.31 1.27 -32.95
C PHE A 117 4.97 0.67 -34.33
N THR A 118 5.39 -0.57 -34.58
CA THR A 118 4.96 -1.33 -35.76
C THR A 118 3.44 -1.56 -35.74
N GLN A 119 2.90 -2.02 -34.61
CA GLN A 119 1.46 -2.23 -34.40
C GLN A 119 0.66 -0.91 -34.49
N ILE A 120 1.22 0.19 -33.96
CA ILE A 120 0.62 1.53 -34.09
C ILE A 120 0.55 1.94 -35.57
N GLY A 121 1.61 1.72 -36.34
CA GLY A 121 1.64 2.03 -37.77
C GLY A 121 0.60 1.24 -38.58
N GLU A 122 0.39 -0.03 -38.25
CA GLU A 122 -0.67 -0.87 -38.82
C GLU A 122 -2.06 -0.29 -38.50
N ARG A 123 -2.31 0.09 -37.23
CA ARG A 123 -3.59 0.66 -36.79
C ARG A 123 -3.88 2.03 -37.41
N LEU A 124 -2.87 2.87 -37.56
CA LEU A 124 -2.97 4.18 -38.22
C LEU A 124 -3.22 4.08 -39.73
N GLY A 125 -2.97 2.90 -40.34
CA GLY A 125 -2.97 2.74 -41.80
C GLY A 125 -1.89 3.54 -42.52
N ARG A 126 -0.91 4.08 -41.78
CA ARG A 126 0.26 4.82 -42.31
C ARG A 126 1.45 4.64 -41.39
N GLN A 127 2.64 4.64 -41.98
CA GLN A 127 3.90 4.62 -41.22
C GLN A 127 4.37 6.06 -40.95
N ILE A 128 4.79 6.31 -39.71
CA ILE A 128 5.46 7.55 -39.33
C ILE A 128 6.97 7.29 -39.40
N PRO A 129 7.77 8.11 -40.12
CA PRO A 129 9.22 8.03 -40.06
C PRO A 129 9.73 8.00 -38.61
N THR A 130 10.44 6.93 -38.26
CA THR A 130 10.78 6.65 -36.86
C THR A 130 12.28 6.45 -36.68
N VAL A 131 12.83 7.08 -35.65
CA VAL A 131 14.25 7.09 -35.29
C VAL A 131 14.43 6.43 -33.92
N VAL A 132 15.36 5.48 -33.81
CA VAL A 132 15.57 4.67 -32.61
C VAL A 132 16.93 4.97 -31.99
N TRP A 133 16.97 5.14 -30.66
CA TRP A 133 18.11 5.74 -29.96
C TRP A 133 19.31 4.81 -29.86
N GLU A 134 19.08 3.56 -29.44
CA GLU A 134 20.10 2.51 -29.22
C GLU A 134 19.70 1.19 -29.89
N MET A 135 19.46 1.24 -31.20
CA MET A 135 19.08 0.05 -31.96
C MET A 135 20.28 -0.89 -32.13
N LYS A 136 20.23 -2.09 -31.54
CA LYS A 136 21.31 -3.09 -31.59
C LYS A 136 21.45 -3.77 -32.95
N GLU A 137 20.31 -4.05 -33.60
CA GLU A 137 20.23 -4.68 -34.91
C GLU A 137 19.32 -3.85 -35.80
N SER A 138 19.65 -3.72 -37.08
CA SER A 138 18.86 -2.93 -38.02
C SER A 138 17.44 -3.50 -38.16
N ALA A 139 16.44 -2.75 -37.72
CA ALA A 139 15.03 -3.08 -37.92
C ALA A 139 14.51 -2.42 -39.20
N THR A 140 13.78 -3.18 -40.02
CA THR A 140 13.23 -2.65 -41.29
C THR A 140 12.20 -1.57 -40.99
N GLY A 141 12.33 -0.39 -41.61
CA GLY A 141 11.41 0.74 -41.42
C GLY A 141 11.83 1.74 -40.34
N PHE A 142 12.94 1.50 -39.63
CA PHE A 142 13.45 2.35 -38.56
C PHE A 142 14.84 2.92 -38.90
N GLN A 143 15.12 4.13 -38.44
CA GLN A 143 16.41 4.82 -38.63
C GLN A 143 17.23 4.82 -37.33
N HIS A 144 18.57 4.82 -37.41
CA HIS A 144 19.42 4.96 -36.23
C HIS A 144 19.56 6.43 -35.82
N PHE A 145 19.47 6.71 -34.52
CA PHE A 145 19.68 8.06 -33.99
C PHE A 145 21.10 8.57 -34.21
N ASP A 146 22.09 7.68 -34.23
CA ASP A 146 23.48 8.07 -34.45
C ASP A 146 23.68 8.68 -35.85
N ASP A 147 22.96 8.19 -36.87
CA ASP A 147 22.95 8.77 -38.23
C ASP A 147 22.41 10.22 -38.23
N TRP A 148 21.41 10.49 -37.38
CA TRP A 148 20.85 11.83 -37.23
C TRP A 148 21.84 12.77 -36.54
N THR A 149 22.48 12.31 -35.47
CA THR A 149 23.47 13.13 -34.75
C THR A 149 24.77 13.34 -35.53
N ALA A 150 25.13 12.41 -36.42
CA ALA A 150 26.29 12.52 -37.31
C ALA A 150 26.02 13.37 -38.58
N THR A 151 24.78 13.87 -38.75
CA THR A 151 24.43 14.69 -39.91
C THR A 151 25.19 16.02 -39.90
N LYS A 152 26.07 16.22 -40.87
CA LYS A 152 26.83 17.46 -41.01
C LYS A 152 25.93 18.61 -41.48
N TYR A 153 26.06 19.75 -40.81
CA TYR A 153 25.41 21.00 -41.18
C TYR A 153 26.47 22.07 -41.54
N PRO A 154 26.14 23.04 -42.41
CA PRO A 154 27.06 24.12 -42.76
C PRO A 154 27.18 25.13 -41.61
N GLU A 155 28.34 25.78 -41.46
CA GLU A 155 28.55 26.82 -40.42
C GLU A 155 27.53 27.96 -40.54
N SER A 156 27.06 28.26 -41.75
CA SER A 156 26.01 29.27 -41.96
C SER A 156 24.71 28.92 -41.24
N TYR A 157 24.36 27.63 -41.15
CA TYR A 157 23.17 27.16 -40.42
C TYR A 157 23.35 27.31 -38.90
N ALA A 158 24.57 27.07 -38.40
CA ALA A 158 24.88 27.22 -36.97
C ALA A 158 24.83 28.68 -36.51
N ALA A 159 25.12 29.62 -37.42
CA ALA A 159 25.09 31.06 -37.18
C ALA A 159 23.68 31.69 -37.33
N GLU A 160 22.69 30.95 -37.87
CA GLU A 160 21.32 31.44 -37.99
C GLU A 160 20.63 31.50 -36.63
N VAL A 161 19.88 32.59 -36.39
CA VAL A 161 19.02 32.71 -35.21
C VAL A 161 17.85 31.73 -35.38
N PRO A 162 17.51 30.94 -34.34
CA PRO A 162 16.34 30.06 -34.37
C PRO A 162 15.06 30.79 -34.80
N LYS A 163 14.24 30.13 -35.62
CA LYS A 163 13.09 30.77 -36.30
C LYS A 163 11.92 31.10 -35.37
N ALA A 164 11.76 30.36 -34.28
CA ALA A 164 10.60 30.44 -33.40
C ALA A 164 10.58 31.74 -32.59
N ARG A 165 9.40 32.36 -32.50
CA ARG A 165 9.10 33.51 -31.65
C ARG A 165 8.55 33.04 -30.30
N GLY A 166 8.51 33.94 -29.32
CA GLY A 166 7.97 33.67 -27.99
C GLY A 166 6.55 33.09 -27.99
N SER A 167 5.68 33.61 -28.84
CA SER A 167 4.27 33.18 -28.94
C SER A 167 4.08 31.82 -29.63
N ASP A 168 5.09 31.30 -30.33
CA ASP A 168 4.97 30.04 -31.06
C ASP A 168 4.97 28.85 -30.09
N THR A 169 4.18 27.83 -30.42
CA THR A 169 4.11 26.59 -29.62
C THR A 169 5.43 25.84 -29.71
N ALA A 170 6.02 25.50 -28.56
CA ALA A 170 7.23 24.67 -28.48
C ALA A 170 6.88 23.21 -28.15
N LEU A 171 5.81 23.01 -27.38
CA LEU A 171 5.48 21.74 -26.75
C LEU A 171 3.97 21.51 -26.74
N LEU A 172 3.54 20.28 -27.01
CA LEU A 172 2.16 19.84 -26.91
C LEU A 172 2.08 18.64 -25.95
N MET A 173 1.64 18.90 -24.73
CA MET A 173 1.53 17.88 -23.68
C MET A 173 0.12 17.30 -23.64
N TYR A 174 -0.01 15.97 -23.69
CA TYR A 174 -1.31 15.35 -23.43
C TYR A 174 -1.54 15.11 -21.94
N THR A 175 -2.71 15.50 -21.47
CA THR A 175 -3.19 15.17 -20.12
C THR A 175 -4.27 14.10 -20.20
N SER A 176 -4.22 13.13 -19.28
CA SER A 176 -5.30 12.17 -19.09
C SER A 176 -6.46 12.89 -18.40
N GLY A 177 -7.37 13.44 -19.20
CA GLY A 177 -8.63 13.97 -18.70
C GLY A 177 -9.44 12.86 -17.99
N THR A 178 -10.20 13.23 -16.96
CA THR A 178 -11.13 12.34 -16.25
C THR A 178 -12.23 11.75 -17.15
N THR A 179 -12.34 12.22 -18.40
CA THR A 179 -13.37 11.85 -19.37
C THR A 179 -12.88 10.88 -20.47
N GLY A 180 -11.63 10.38 -20.41
CA GLY A 180 -11.09 9.42 -21.39
C GLY A 180 -10.69 9.99 -22.76
N THR A 181 -10.99 11.26 -23.04
CA THR A 181 -10.61 11.93 -24.30
C THR A 181 -9.26 12.66 -24.17
N PRO A 182 -8.32 12.54 -25.14
CA PRO A 182 -7.05 13.27 -25.13
C PRO A 182 -7.25 14.78 -25.03
N LYS A 183 -6.59 15.44 -24.07
CA LYS A 183 -6.51 16.91 -24.03
C LYS A 183 -5.08 17.36 -24.24
N GLY A 184 -4.80 17.88 -25.44
CA GLY A 184 -3.50 18.46 -25.77
C GLY A 184 -3.37 19.88 -25.22
N VAL A 185 -2.34 20.12 -24.40
CA VAL A 185 -2.00 21.40 -23.79
C VAL A 185 -0.81 21.99 -24.56
N PRO A 186 -1.04 22.96 -25.46
CA PRO A 186 0.04 23.65 -26.16
C PRO A 186 0.72 24.65 -25.23
N LEU A 187 2.04 24.55 -25.11
CA LEU A 187 2.88 25.48 -24.37
C LEU A 187 3.81 26.22 -25.33
N SER A 188 3.79 27.55 -25.26
CA SER A 188 4.62 28.41 -26.08
C SER A 188 6.03 28.59 -25.51
N HIS A 189 6.94 29.12 -26.31
CA HIS A 189 8.27 29.52 -25.84
C HIS A 189 8.20 30.55 -24.70
N ASP A 190 7.25 31.49 -24.74
CA ASP A 190 7.04 32.48 -23.68
C ASP A 190 6.52 31.84 -22.40
N ASN A 191 5.66 30.81 -22.49
CA ASN A 191 5.24 30.07 -21.30
C ASN A 191 6.46 29.38 -20.63
N ILE A 192 7.34 28.76 -21.43
CA ILE A 192 8.59 28.13 -20.96
C ILE A 192 9.50 29.17 -20.27
N ILE A 193 9.68 30.34 -20.87
CA ILE A 193 10.52 31.41 -20.31
C ILE A 193 9.92 31.94 -19.00
N ALA A 194 8.60 32.14 -18.95
CA ALA A 194 7.91 32.60 -17.73
C ALA A 194 8.12 31.62 -16.57
N GLU A 195 8.00 30.31 -16.83
CA GLU A 195 8.27 29.27 -15.84
C GLU A 195 9.74 29.27 -15.40
N LEU A 196 10.68 29.35 -16.35
CA LEU A 196 12.12 29.40 -16.08
C LEU A 196 12.52 30.56 -15.16
N GLU A 197 11.95 31.74 -15.41
CA GLU A 197 12.22 32.93 -14.61
C GLU A 197 11.57 32.83 -13.23
N GLY A 198 10.34 32.31 -13.16
CA GLY A 198 9.63 32.05 -11.91
C GLY A 198 10.41 31.10 -10.99
N VAL A 199 10.79 29.93 -11.50
CA VAL A 199 11.50 28.91 -10.71
C VAL A 199 12.89 29.37 -10.30
N ASN A 200 13.64 30.08 -11.16
CA ASN A 200 14.98 30.53 -10.80
C ASN A 200 14.98 31.59 -9.68
N ARG A 201 13.90 32.39 -9.55
CA ARG A 201 13.76 33.29 -8.39
C ARG A 201 13.57 32.53 -7.08
N VAL A 202 13.03 31.32 -7.13
CA VAL A 202 12.83 30.44 -5.96
C VAL A 202 14.13 29.70 -5.62
N LEU A 203 14.76 29.07 -6.62
CA LEU A 203 15.86 28.13 -6.42
C LEU A 203 17.27 28.75 -6.48
N GLN A 204 17.39 29.95 -7.07
CA GLN A 204 18.64 30.68 -7.26
C GLN A 204 19.75 29.80 -7.82
N LEU A 205 19.49 29.24 -9.01
CA LEU A 205 20.33 28.20 -9.59
C LEU A 205 21.64 28.75 -10.14
N SER A 206 22.64 27.89 -10.12
CA SER A 206 23.93 28.15 -10.77
C SER A 206 24.34 26.94 -11.59
N ASP A 207 25.41 27.09 -12.33
CA ASP A 207 25.96 25.98 -13.09
C ASP A 207 26.52 24.89 -12.16
N LYS A 208 26.82 25.15 -10.89
CA LYS A 208 27.35 24.14 -9.96
C LYS A 208 26.37 23.03 -9.57
N GLU A 209 25.11 23.15 -9.97
CA GLU A 209 24.08 22.22 -9.53
C GLU A 209 24.12 20.88 -10.25
N LYS A 210 23.89 19.81 -9.48
CA LYS A 210 23.78 18.43 -9.93
C LYS A 210 22.38 17.91 -9.59
N ILE A 211 21.60 17.63 -10.63
CA ILE A 211 20.20 17.23 -10.53
C ILE A 211 20.10 15.74 -10.83
N LEU A 212 19.65 14.95 -9.85
CA LEU A 212 19.36 13.54 -10.07
C LEU A 212 17.92 13.37 -10.56
N SER A 213 17.76 12.84 -11.76
CA SER A 213 16.47 12.63 -12.43
C SER A 213 15.84 11.31 -12.00
N LEU A 214 14.68 11.38 -11.33
CA LEU A 214 13.95 10.20 -10.81
C LEU A 214 12.54 10.01 -11.38
N LEU A 215 12.02 11.00 -12.10
CA LEU A 215 10.68 10.95 -12.70
C LEU A 215 10.79 10.71 -14.21
N PRO A 216 9.72 10.43 -14.95
CA PRO A 216 9.80 10.29 -16.42
C PRO A 216 9.87 11.63 -17.18
N LEU A 217 10.72 11.72 -18.22
CA LEU A 217 10.93 12.92 -19.05
C LEU A 217 9.70 13.33 -19.87
N PHE A 218 8.77 12.42 -20.16
CA PHE A 218 7.55 12.79 -20.87
C PHE A 218 6.55 13.59 -20.01
N HIS A 219 6.83 13.82 -18.73
CA HIS A 219 6.04 14.69 -17.87
C HIS A 219 6.59 16.11 -17.80
N ALA A 220 5.68 17.10 -17.80
CA ALA A 220 6.03 18.52 -17.76
C ALA A 220 6.96 18.86 -16.59
N TYR A 221 6.71 18.30 -15.39
CA TYR A 221 7.54 18.57 -14.21
C TYR A 221 9.03 18.29 -14.46
N LEU A 222 9.34 17.15 -15.09
CA LEU A 222 10.74 16.81 -15.31
C LEU A 222 11.34 17.50 -16.55
N GLN A 223 10.52 17.86 -17.53
CA GLN A 223 10.98 18.72 -18.64
C GLN A 223 11.41 20.09 -18.13
N ILE A 224 10.65 20.69 -17.21
CA ILE A 224 11.03 21.96 -16.59
C ILE A 224 12.40 21.84 -15.93
N VAL A 225 12.60 20.82 -15.09
CA VAL A 225 13.81 20.68 -14.29
C VAL A 225 15.02 20.28 -15.14
N ASN A 226 14.89 19.22 -15.93
CA ASN A 226 16.04 18.64 -16.64
C ASN A 226 16.28 19.29 -18.00
N MET A 227 15.21 19.68 -18.71
CA MET A 227 15.34 20.23 -20.06
C MET A 227 15.40 21.74 -20.02
N TRP A 228 14.50 22.43 -19.34
CA TRP A 228 14.47 23.89 -19.43
C TRP A 228 15.51 24.48 -18.49
N ILE A 229 15.44 24.12 -17.20
CA ILE A 229 16.26 24.70 -16.14
C ILE A 229 17.71 24.27 -16.28
N ALA A 230 17.98 22.97 -16.29
CA ALA A 230 19.37 22.49 -16.24
C ALA A 230 20.18 22.99 -17.43
N THR A 231 19.60 22.97 -18.63
CA THR A 231 20.30 23.37 -19.84
C THR A 231 20.48 24.89 -19.94
N THR A 232 19.50 25.69 -19.47
CA THR A 232 19.59 27.16 -19.47
C THR A 232 20.58 27.68 -18.43
N TYR A 233 20.65 27.07 -17.24
CA TYR A 233 21.48 27.55 -16.14
C TYR A 233 22.82 26.80 -16.00
N GLY A 234 23.11 25.85 -16.87
CA GLY A 234 24.40 25.16 -16.90
C GLY A 234 24.53 24.03 -15.88
N CYS A 235 23.42 23.47 -15.38
CA CYS A 235 23.41 22.40 -14.38
C CYS A 235 23.68 21.02 -15.01
N GLU A 236 24.23 20.10 -14.22
CA GLU A 236 24.48 18.73 -14.64
C GLU A 236 23.31 17.81 -14.27
N VAL A 237 22.79 17.02 -15.21
CA VAL A 237 21.69 16.07 -14.99
C VAL A 237 22.20 14.63 -15.01
N GLY A 238 21.87 13.86 -13.98
CA GLY A 238 22.13 12.42 -13.92
C GLY A 238 20.84 11.62 -14.08
N TYR A 239 20.79 10.70 -15.05
CA TYR A 239 19.68 9.78 -15.25
C TYR A 239 19.99 8.39 -14.69
N LEU A 240 18.95 7.67 -14.26
CA LEU A 240 19.03 6.26 -13.90
C LEU A 240 18.46 5.41 -15.04
N LYS A 241 19.12 4.29 -15.36
CA LYS A 241 18.55 3.28 -16.28
C LYS A 241 17.27 2.67 -15.70
N GLU A 242 17.29 2.36 -14.40
CA GLU A 242 16.16 1.79 -13.69
C GLU A 242 16.03 2.41 -12.29
N LEU A 243 14.80 2.65 -11.85
CA LEU A 243 14.52 3.17 -10.51
C LEU A 243 14.39 2.04 -9.48
N THR A 244 15.49 1.32 -9.24
CA THR A 244 15.58 0.32 -8.16
C THR A 244 16.20 0.93 -6.89
N PRO A 245 15.90 0.40 -5.69
CA PRO A 245 16.53 0.88 -4.45
C PRO A 245 18.06 0.80 -4.48
N ALA A 246 18.62 -0.22 -5.15
CA ALA A 246 20.06 -0.39 -5.32
C ALA A 246 20.66 0.68 -6.24
N ALA A 247 20.07 0.88 -7.43
CA ALA A 247 20.52 1.89 -8.39
C ALA A 247 20.42 3.31 -7.81
N LEU A 248 19.31 3.62 -7.11
CA LEU A 248 19.13 4.90 -6.44
C LEU A 248 20.18 5.12 -5.34
N SER A 249 20.44 4.11 -4.51
CA SER A 249 21.45 4.22 -3.46
C SER A 249 22.85 4.41 -4.02
N GLU A 250 23.19 3.74 -5.12
CA GLU A 250 24.50 3.87 -5.76
C GLU A 250 24.66 5.23 -6.43
N ALA A 251 23.63 5.71 -7.10
CA ALA A 251 23.62 7.04 -7.72
C ALA A 251 23.75 8.15 -6.68
N MET A 252 23.08 8.06 -5.53
CA MET A 252 23.25 9.05 -4.45
C MET A 252 24.72 9.14 -4.01
N LYS A 253 25.41 8.01 -3.88
CA LYS A 253 26.82 7.97 -3.43
C LYS A 253 27.80 8.48 -4.49
N THR A 254 27.60 8.09 -5.74
CA THR A 254 28.55 8.36 -6.84
C THR A 254 28.30 9.71 -7.49
N PHE A 255 27.04 10.05 -7.80
CA PHE A 255 26.68 11.30 -8.45
C PHE A 255 26.65 12.49 -7.47
N ARG A 256 26.32 12.24 -6.19
CA ARG A 256 26.23 13.24 -5.10
C ARG A 256 25.39 14.46 -5.50
N PRO A 257 24.06 14.28 -5.70
CA PRO A 257 23.21 15.36 -6.18
C PRO A 257 23.13 16.53 -5.18
N THR A 258 23.10 17.75 -5.70
CA THR A 258 22.84 18.97 -4.91
C THR A 258 21.36 19.33 -4.91
N ILE A 259 20.61 18.88 -5.93
CA ILE A 259 19.16 19.06 -6.05
C ILE A 259 18.50 17.72 -6.31
N LEU A 260 17.42 17.46 -5.56
CA LEU A 260 16.60 16.27 -5.73
C LEU A 260 15.13 16.64 -5.93
N THR A 261 14.58 16.28 -7.10
CA THR A 261 13.18 16.52 -7.44
C THR A 261 12.38 15.23 -7.37
N THR A 262 11.36 15.18 -6.52
CA THR A 262 10.60 13.95 -6.27
C THR A 262 9.10 14.23 -6.06
N VAL A 263 8.34 13.15 -5.91
CA VAL A 263 6.93 13.18 -5.49
C VAL A 263 6.80 12.76 -4.02
N PRO A 264 5.73 13.16 -3.30
CA PRO A 264 5.52 12.80 -1.89
C PRO A 264 5.71 11.31 -1.56
N ARG A 265 5.28 10.39 -2.43
CA ARG A 265 5.44 8.94 -2.23
C ARG A 265 6.90 8.53 -1.98
N LEU A 266 7.86 9.15 -2.68
CA LEU A 266 9.27 8.80 -2.50
C LEU A 266 9.79 9.31 -1.15
N TRP A 267 9.34 10.47 -0.69
CA TRP A 267 9.64 10.96 0.66
C TRP A 267 9.08 10.06 1.75
N TYR A 268 7.89 9.48 1.57
CA TYR A 268 7.31 8.54 2.52
C TYR A 268 8.15 7.26 2.63
N LEU A 269 8.65 6.74 1.52
CA LEU A 269 9.57 5.59 1.52
C LEU A 269 10.88 5.90 2.24
N PHE A 270 11.46 7.08 1.99
CA PHE A 270 12.67 7.52 2.70
C PHE A 270 12.41 7.69 4.20
N HIS A 271 11.29 8.31 4.57
CA HIS A 271 10.89 8.51 5.97
C HIS A 271 10.75 7.15 6.67
N LYS A 272 9.94 6.25 6.13
CA LYS A 272 9.75 4.89 6.67
C LYS A 272 11.10 4.18 6.87
N LYS A 273 11.95 4.14 5.84
CA LYS A 273 13.27 3.48 5.93
C LYS A 273 14.17 4.08 7.01
N ILE A 274 14.19 5.41 7.18
CA ILE A 274 14.98 6.08 8.21
C ILE A 274 14.44 5.72 9.60
N PHE A 275 13.12 5.84 9.82
CA PHE A 275 12.52 5.65 11.14
C PHE A 275 12.46 4.18 11.55
N ASP A 276 12.31 3.24 10.61
CA ASP A 276 12.42 1.79 10.87
C ASP A 276 13.86 1.43 11.28
N ALA A 277 14.86 1.99 10.60
CA ALA A 277 16.26 1.79 10.95
C ALA A 277 16.59 2.34 12.36
N VAL A 278 15.93 3.42 12.79
CA VAL A 278 16.03 3.94 14.16
C VAL A 278 15.28 3.06 15.16
N ALA A 279 14.07 2.60 14.81
CA ALA A 279 13.26 1.73 15.66
C ALA A 279 13.94 0.39 15.97
N ALA A 280 14.75 -0.12 15.04
CA ALA A 280 15.58 -1.30 15.23
C ALA A 280 16.77 -1.09 16.19
N LYS A 281 17.08 0.15 16.61
CA LYS A 281 18.17 0.45 17.56
C LYS A 281 17.68 0.40 19.02
N PRO A 282 18.59 0.24 20.00
CA PRO A 282 18.23 0.28 21.43
C PRO A 282 17.49 1.56 21.83
N LYS A 283 16.60 1.47 22.83
CA LYS A 283 15.77 2.61 23.30
C LYS A 283 16.57 3.86 23.68
N THR A 284 17.81 3.69 24.15
CA THR A 284 18.73 4.80 24.44
C THR A 284 19.07 5.61 23.19
N VAL A 285 19.37 4.93 22.08
CA VAL A 285 19.64 5.55 20.77
C VAL A 285 18.38 6.22 20.22
N GLN A 286 17.22 5.57 20.32
CA GLN A 286 15.95 6.15 19.90
C GLN A 286 15.64 7.45 20.66
N THR A 287 15.88 7.47 21.97
CA THR A 287 15.65 8.65 22.82
C THR A 287 16.61 9.77 22.45
N LEU A 288 17.90 9.46 22.24
CA LEU A 288 18.89 10.43 21.78
C LEU A 288 18.51 11.02 20.41
N PHE A 289 18.09 10.17 19.46
CA PHE A 289 17.67 10.60 18.13
C PHE A 289 16.48 11.57 18.19
N ARG A 290 15.45 11.25 18.99
CA ARG A 290 14.29 12.13 19.21
C ARG A 290 14.68 13.46 19.87
N ALA A 291 15.60 13.43 20.84
CA ALA A 291 16.12 14.65 21.47
C ALA A 291 16.89 15.53 20.46
N MET A 292 17.72 14.93 19.62
CA MET A 292 18.45 15.63 18.55
C MET A 292 17.51 16.22 17.50
N LEU A 293 16.44 15.50 17.13
CA LEU A 293 15.41 16.01 16.21
C LEU A 293 14.71 17.24 16.78
N ALA A 294 14.28 17.16 18.05
CA ALA A 294 13.62 18.27 18.73
C ALA A 294 14.56 19.48 18.88
N ALA A 295 15.83 19.24 19.25
CA ALA A 295 16.84 20.28 19.38
C ALA A 295 17.13 20.97 18.04
N ASN A 296 17.37 20.22 16.97
CA ASN A 296 17.63 20.79 15.65
C ASN A 296 16.42 21.55 15.11
N GLY A 297 15.21 21.00 15.24
CA GLY A 297 13.97 21.69 14.86
C GLY A 297 13.84 23.05 15.55
N ARG A 298 14.00 23.08 16.88
CA ARG A 298 13.92 24.33 17.65
C ARG A 298 14.98 25.35 17.24
N LEU A 299 16.22 24.91 17.02
CA LEU A 299 17.30 25.79 16.56
C LEU A 299 17.02 26.38 15.19
N ARG A 300 16.47 25.57 14.29
CA ARG A 300 16.14 25.98 12.93
C ARG A 300 14.97 26.96 12.91
N ASP A 301 13.90 26.67 13.66
CA ASP A 301 12.71 27.51 13.71
C ASP A 301 12.93 28.84 14.46
N THR A 302 13.79 28.86 15.47
CA THR A 302 13.97 30.05 16.35
C THR A 302 15.17 30.91 15.95
N PHE A 303 16.27 30.29 15.53
CA PHE A 303 17.55 30.98 15.27
C PHE A 303 18.02 30.85 13.82
N ASN A 304 17.26 30.16 12.96
CA ASN A 304 17.67 29.83 11.58
C ASN A 304 19.01 29.09 11.50
N ILE A 305 19.34 28.28 12.51
CA ILE A 305 20.57 27.47 12.56
C ILE A 305 20.22 26.01 12.25
N ASN A 306 20.80 25.45 11.17
CA ASN A 306 20.61 24.05 10.79
C ASN A 306 21.83 23.19 11.17
N LEU A 307 21.74 22.43 12.26
CA LEU A 307 22.75 21.45 12.69
C LEU A 307 22.48 20.04 12.16
N GLY A 308 21.51 19.85 11.28
CA GLY A 308 21.06 18.53 10.85
C GLY A 308 22.15 17.70 10.18
N ARG A 309 23.02 18.31 9.36
CA ARG A 309 24.18 17.60 8.77
C ARG A 309 25.14 17.05 9.83
N LYS A 310 25.32 17.77 10.95
CA LYS A 310 26.18 17.34 12.07
C LYS A 310 25.51 16.29 12.93
N PHE A 311 24.21 16.42 13.16
CA PHE A 311 23.43 15.52 14.02
C PHE A 311 23.08 14.20 13.32
N PHE A 312 22.79 14.26 12.02
CA PHE A 312 22.26 13.16 11.24
C PHE A 312 23.15 12.86 10.03
N GLY A 313 24.47 12.97 10.19
CA GLY A 313 25.44 12.79 9.10
C GLY A 313 25.22 11.51 8.29
N ALA A 314 24.99 10.36 8.95
CA ALA A 314 24.69 9.11 8.25
C ALA A 314 23.43 9.16 7.37
N VAL A 315 22.41 9.92 7.79
CA VAL A 315 21.20 10.14 6.98
C VAL A 315 21.54 11.02 5.78
N HIS A 316 22.25 12.15 5.97
CA HIS A 316 22.66 13.03 4.87
C HIS A 316 23.59 12.34 3.86
N GLU A 317 24.53 11.52 4.31
CA GLU A 317 25.41 10.71 3.44
C GLU A 317 24.63 9.68 2.61
N SER A 318 23.50 9.16 3.13
CA SER A 318 22.64 8.27 2.33
C SER A 318 21.98 8.98 1.13
N PHE A 319 21.92 10.32 1.14
CA PHE A 319 21.51 11.17 0.01
C PHE A 319 22.71 11.79 -0.73
N GLY A 320 23.92 11.27 -0.53
CA GLY A 320 25.15 11.75 -1.19
C GLY A 320 25.87 12.89 -0.47
N GLY A 321 25.35 13.39 0.66
CA GLY A 321 26.01 14.39 1.52
C GLY A 321 25.99 15.83 0.99
N ASP A 322 25.85 16.03 -0.33
CA ASP A 322 25.91 17.36 -0.97
C ASP A 322 24.53 18.01 -1.18
N LEU A 323 23.44 17.28 -0.92
CA LEU A 323 22.07 17.74 -1.14
C LEU A 323 21.78 19.08 -0.42
N ARG A 324 21.46 20.10 -1.21
CA ARG A 324 21.18 21.48 -0.79
C ARG A 324 19.68 21.73 -0.69
N ILE A 325 18.97 21.47 -1.79
CA ILE A 325 17.50 21.63 -1.89
C ILE A 325 16.90 20.31 -2.35
N ALA A 326 15.76 19.97 -1.78
CA ALA A 326 14.84 18.99 -2.34
C ALA A 326 13.52 19.65 -2.73
N ILE A 327 12.83 19.13 -3.75
CA ILE A 327 11.55 19.65 -4.21
C ILE A 327 10.53 18.53 -4.22
N SER A 328 9.34 18.79 -3.68
CA SER A 328 8.20 17.90 -3.73
C SER A 328 7.01 18.58 -4.42
N ALA A 329 6.49 17.95 -5.47
CA ALA A 329 5.37 18.47 -6.25
C ALA A 329 4.51 17.32 -6.82
N GLY A 330 3.38 17.67 -7.43
CA GLY A 330 2.52 16.75 -8.18
C GLY A 330 1.38 16.13 -7.36
N SER A 331 1.46 16.11 -6.03
CA SER A 331 0.37 15.74 -5.11
C SER A 331 0.54 16.40 -3.75
N ARG A 332 -0.46 16.29 -2.88
CA ARG A 332 -0.38 16.76 -1.49
C ARG A 332 0.74 16.06 -0.73
N PHE A 333 1.50 16.83 0.06
CA PHE A 333 2.60 16.32 0.88
C PHE A 333 2.21 16.31 2.37
N ASP A 334 2.43 15.19 3.05
CA ASP A 334 2.10 15.02 4.47
C ASP A 334 2.94 15.97 5.35
N GLU A 335 2.25 16.72 6.20
CA GLU A 335 2.88 17.71 7.05
C GLU A 335 3.80 17.11 8.12
N ALA A 336 3.48 15.92 8.65
CA ALA A 336 4.28 15.29 9.68
C ALA A 336 5.62 14.82 9.08
N VAL A 337 5.58 14.20 7.90
CA VAL A 337 6.77 13.81 7.15
C VAL A 337 7.61 15.03 6.79
N ALA A 338 6.99 16.12 6.29
CA ALA A 338 7.70 17.36 5.98
C ALA A 338 8.38 17.96 7.23
N LYS A 339 7.67 18.00 8.38
CA LYS A 339 8.23 18.46 9.67
C LYS A 339 9.40 17.60 10.13
N ASP A 340 9.33 16.29 9.96
CA ASP A 340 10.41 15.39 10.35
C ASP A 340 11.66 15.58 9.49
N PHE A 341 11.51 15.71 8.16
CA PHE A 341 12.64 16.03 7.28
C PHE A 341 13.23 17.41 7.56
N HIS A 342 12.40 18.40 7.89
CA HIS A 342 12.87 19.71 8.35
C HIS A 342 13.71 19.59 9.63
N LYS A 343 13.27 18.79 10.60
CA LYS A 343 14.03 18.51 11.83
C LYS A 343 15.29 17.67 11.59
N LEU A 344 15.31 16.82 10.58
CA LEU A 344 16.52 16.11 10.11
C LEU A 344 17.52 17.06 9.41
N GLY A 345 17.10 18.29 9.11
CA GLY A 345 17.95 19.31 8.50
C GLY A 345 17.90 19.36 6.97
N PHE A 346 16.92 18.73 6.34
CA PHE A 346 16.67 18.86 4.90
C PHE A 346 15.82 20.09 4.61
N THR A 347 16.06 20.77 3.49
CA THR A 347 15.19 21.82 2.96
C THR A 347 14.37 21.22 1.82
N ILE A 348 13.12 20.86 2.11
CA ILE A 348 12.18 20.34 1.10
C ILE A 348 11.20 21.45 0.74
N LEU A 349 11.32 21.99 -0.46
CA LEU A 349 10.39 22.98 -0.99
C LEU A 349 9.18 22.27 -1.61
N GLN A 350 8.00 22.87 -1.47
CA GLN A 350 6.75 22.41 -2.06
C GLN A 350 6.36 23.34 -3.20
N GLY A 351 5.79 22.77 -4.27
CA GLY A 351 5.26 23.54 -5.39
C GLY A 351 3.93 22.98 -5.89
N TYR A 352 3.08 23.87 -6.38
CA TYR A 352 1.79 23.52 -6.96
C TYR A 352 1.65 24.15 -8.33
N GLY A 353 1.09 23.38 -9.26
CA GLY A 353 0.66 23.84 -10.56
C GLY A 353 0.26 22.67 -11.45
N LEU A 354 -0.08 22.97 -12.69
CA LEU A 354 -0.67 22.07 -13.66
C LEU A 354 0.12 22.11 -14.98
N THR A 355 -0.14 21.16 -15.86
CA THR A 355 0.40 21.21 -17.23
C THR A 355 -0.05 22.51 -17.93
N GLU A 356 -1.29 22.92 -17.70
CA GLU A 356 -1.92 24.15 -18.19
C GLU A 356 -1.30 25.43 -17.63
N THR A 357 -0.50 25.35 -16.56
CA THR A 357 0.29 26.46 -16.02
C THR A 357 1.77 26.32 -16.32
N SER A 358 2.12 25.50 -17.32
CA SER A 358 3.51 25.19 -17.71
C SER A 358 4.40 24.63 -16.61
N GLY A 359 3.82 24.10 -15.53
CA GLY A 359 4.58 23.72 -14.35
C GLY A 359 4.02 24.30 -13.08
N ALA A 360 4.88 24.94 -12.28
CA ALA A 360 4.52 25.52 -11.01
C ALA A 360 3.83 26.88 -11.19
N ALA A 361 2.77 27.11 -10.43
CA ALA A 361 2.15 28.41 -10.24
C ALA A 361 2.52 29.00 -8.86
N THR A 362 2.77 28.14 -7.88
CA THR A 362 3.26 28.54 -6.55
C THR A 362 4.45 27.70 -6.12
N ALA A 363 5.28 28.29 -5.26
CA ALA A 363 6.35 27.58 -4.59
C ALA A 363 6.61 28.15 -3.19
N THR A 364 7.06 27.29 -2.28
CA THR A 364 7.69 27.72 -1.03
C THR A 364 9.14 28.15 -1.29
N TYR A 365 9.64 29.07 -0.48
CA TYR A 365 11.01 29.58 -0.58
C TYR A 365 11.88 29.04 0.56
N GLU A 366 13.20 29.02 0.40
CA GLU A 366 14.11 28.54 1.47
C GLU A 366 13.92 29.30 2.79
N ASP A 367 13.67 30.60 2.71
CA ASP A 367 13.44 31.52 3.83
C ASP A 367 11.95 31.64 4.24
N ASP A 368 11.04 31.09 3.44
CA ASP A 368 9.59 31.10 3.68
C ASP A 368 8.96 29.74 3.32
N ASN A 369 9.41 28.68 4.02
CA ASN A 369 8.96 27.31 3.83
C ASN A 369 7.91 26.89 4.87
N ARG A 370 6.66 27.31 4.66
CA ARG A 370 5.54 26.93 5.54
C ARG A 370 5.07 25.52 5.26
N VAL A 371 5.23 24.64 6.25
CA VAL A 371 4.72 23.27 6.16
C VAL A 371 3.20 23.26 5.94
N GLY A 372 2.74 22.41 5.01
CA GLY A 372 1.34 22.27 4.64
C GLY A 372 0.87 23.26 3.56
N SER A 373 1.61 24.34 3.32
CA SER A 373 1.36 25.24 2.20
C SER A 373 2.14 24.81 0.96
N VAL A 374 1.56 25.10 -0.22
CA VAL A 374 2.25 25.00 -1.53
C VAL A 374 2.96 26.31 -1.89
N GLY A 375 3.07 27.23 -0.94
CA GLY A 375 3.80 28.48 -1.03
C GLY A 375 3.01 29.64 -1.63
N LYS A 376 3.73 30.61 -2.18
CA LYS A 376 3.18 31.85 -2.73
C LYS A 376 3.16 31.82 -4.25
N PRO A 377 2.32 32.64 -4.92
CA PRO A 377 2.42 32.85 -6.36
C PRO A 377 3.85 33.20 -6.77
N MET A 378 4.39 32.52 -7.78
CA MET A 378 5.72 32.84 -8.28
C MET A 378 5.74 34.18 -9.03
N HIS A 379 6.92 34.60 -9.48
CA HIS A 379 7.08 35.89 -10.17
C HIS A 379 6.16 35.99 -11.40
N GLY A 380 5.37 37.06 -11.46
CA GLY A 380 4.45 37.32 -12.58
C GLY A 380 3.16 36.48 -12.54
N ILE A 381 2.88 35.80 -11.42
CA ILE A 381 1.68 34.97 -11.23
C ILE A 381 0.73 35.64 -10.24
N GLU A 382 -0.54 35.67 -10.60
CA GLU A 382 -1.63 36.06 -9.73
C GLU A 382 -2.49 34.85 -9.40
N ILE A 383 -2.94 34.77 -8.14
CA ILE A 383 -3.85 33.73 -7.66
C ILE A 383 -5.02 34.38 -6.95
N LYS A 384 -6.22 33.88 -7.24
CA LYS A 384 -7.48 34.30 -6.60
C LYS A 384 -8.26 33.06 -6.17
N ILE A 385 -8.95 33.14 -5.04
CA ILE A 385 -9.92 32.12 -4.62
C ILE A 385 -11.31 32.59 -5.06
N ALA A 386 -11.96 31.83 -5.94
CA ALA A 386 -13.31 32.10 -6.40
C ALA A 386 -14.34 31.42 -5.50
N GLU A 387 -15.42 32.16 -5.21
CA GLU A 387 -16.57 31.68 -4.42
C GLU A 387 -16.16 30.98 -3.09
N PRO A 388 -15.31 31.62 -2.25
CA PRO A 388 -14.89 31.00 -1.01
C PRO A 388 -16.08 30.77 -0.06
N ASP A 389 -16.11 29.61 0.57
CA ASP A 389 -17.06 29.28 1.63
C ASP A 389 -16.75 30.03 2.94
N THR A 390 -17.53 29.74 4.00
CA THR A 390 -17.33 30.36 5.32
C THR A 390 -15.97 30.07 5.96
N THR A 391 -15.23 29.07 5.47
CA THR A 391 -13.88 28.71 5.93
C THR A 391 -12.78 29.30 5.05
N GLY A 392 -13.15 30.03 3.99
CA GLY A 392 -12.25 30.64 3.02
C GLY A 392 -11.81 29.71 1.89
N VAL A 393 -12.42 28.53 1.76
CA VAL A 393 -12.08 27.54 0.73
C VAL A 393 -12.95 27.75 -0.50
N GLY A 394 -12.32 27.85 -1.67
CA GLY A 394 -13.00 28.00 -2.97
C GLY A 394 -12.12 27.55 -4.13
N GLU A 395 -12.56 27.75 -5.36
CA GLU A 395 -11.81 27.36 -6.56
C GLU A 395 -10.56 28.24 -6.73
N VAL A 396 -9.41 27.62 -7.00
CA VAL A 396 -8.15 28.33 -7.25
C VAL A 396 -8.14 28.79 -8.72
N LEU A 397 -8.14 30.11 -8.91
CA LEU A 397 -8.00 30.75 -10.21
C LEU A 397 -6.57 31.27 -10.38
N ILE A 398 -6.00 31.06 -11.55
CA ILE A 398 -4.60 31.39 -11.85
C ILE A 398 -4.53 32.28 -13.08
N ARG A 399 -3.67 33.31 -13.04
CA ARG A 399 -3.40 34.18 -14.18
C ARG A 399 -1.91 34.53 -14.25
N GLY A 400 -1.35 34.51 -15.45
CA GLY A 400 0.03 34.89 -15.70
C GLY A 400 0.56 34.34 -17.04
N ALA A 401 1.77 34.73 -17.41
CA ALA A 401 2.37 34.38 -18.71
C ALA A 401 2.71 32.89 -18.90
N MET A 402 2.65 32.08 -17.85
CA MET A 402 2.87 30.63 -17.80
C MET A 402 1.59 29.83 -18.04
N VAL A 403 0.43 30.50 -17.99
CA VAL A 403 -0.85 29.86 -18.31
C VAL A 403 -0.91 29.66 -19.83
N PHE A 404 -1.26 28.45 -20.25
CA PHE A 404 -1.47 28.10 -21.65
C PHE A 404 -2.58 28.97 -22.30
N ALA A 405 -2.62 29.02 -23.63
CA ALA A 405 -3.64 29.79 -24.35
C ALA A 405 -4.99 29.05 -24.51
N GLY A 406 -5.05 27.77 -24.13
CA GLY A 406 -6.19 26.87 -24.35
C GLY A 406 -5.76 25.53 -24.94
N TYR A 407 -6.63 24.53 -24.82
CA TYR A 407 -6.45 23.18 -25.34
C TYR A 407 -6.46 23.14 -26.87
N TYR A 408 -5.56 22.32 -27.40
CA TYR A 408 -5.38 22.08 -28.83
C TYR A 408 -6.61 21.38 -29.43
N LYS A 409 -7.16 21.95 -30.51
CA LYS A 409 -8.34 21.44 -31.24
C LYS A 409 -9.56 21.10 -30.36
N ASN A 410 -9.76 21.81 -29.24
CA ASN A 410 -10.86 21.53 -28.30
C ASN A 410 -11.62 22.81 -27.85
N PRO A 411 -12.53 23.34 -28.69
CA PRO A 411 -13.26 24.58 -28.39
C PRO A 411 -14.18 24.47 -27.17
N GLN A 412 -14.76 23.29 -26.90
CA GLN A 412 -15.62 23.07 -25.74
C GLN A 412 -14.83 23.19 -24.43
N ALA A 413 -13.70 22.49 -24.32
CA ALA A 413 -12.86 22.58 -23.13
C ALA A 413 -12.29 23.99 -22.93
N ASN A 414 -12.03 24.74 -24.02
CA ASN A 414 -11.54 26.12 -23.93
C ASN A 414 -12.57 27.09 -23.39
N ALA A 415 -13.86 26.92 -23.73
CA ALA A 415 -14.93 27.74 -23.18
C ALA A 415 -15.10 27.52 -21.66
N GLU A 416 -14.80 26.32 -21.17
CA GLU A 416 -14.89 25.97 -19.75
C GLU A 416 -13.60 26.31 -18.97
N ALA A 417 -12.44 26.37 -19.63
CA ALA A 417 -11.14 26.53 -18.98
C ALA A 417 -10.90 27.93 -18.41
N PHE A 418 -11.53 28.96 -18.99
CA PHE A 418 -11.32 30.35 -18.61
C PHE A 418 -12.61 31.02 -18.15
N THR A 419 -12.46 31.93 -17.20
CA THR A 419 -13.49 32.90 -16.84
C THR A 419 -13.58 34.02 -17.88
N GLU A 420 -14.70 34.75 -17.93
CA GLU A 420 -14.89 35.88 -18.86
C GLU A 420 -13.83 36.98 -18.67
N ASP A 421 -13.30 37.15 -17.46
CA ASP A 421 -12.23 38.11 -17.12
C ASP A 421 -10.81 37.54 -17.27
N GLY A 422 -10.65 36.38 -17.91
CA GLY A 422 -9.37 35.83 -18.36
C GLY A 422 -8.56 35.06 -17.31
N TRP A 423 -9.17 34.63 -16.21
CA TRP A 423 -8.54 33.69 -15.27
C TRP A 423 -8.72 32.24 -15.70
N PHE A 424 -7.66 31.46 -15.58
CA PHE A 424 -7.71 30.01 -15.75
C PHE A 424 -8.32 29.34 -14.51
N ARG A 425 -9.26 28.43 -14.74
CA ARG A 425 -9.90 27.58 -13.73
C ARG A 425 -9.09 26.31 -13.52
N SER A 426 -8.40 26.18 -12.40
CA SER A 426 -7.61 24.97 -12.13
C SER A 426 -8.48 23.73 -11.85
N GLY A 427 -9.72 23.95 -11.38
CA GLY A 427 -10.59 22.90 -10.84
C GLY A 427 -10.16 22.37 -9.47
N ASP A 428 -9.10 22.92 -8.88
CA ASP A 428 -8.63 22.60 -7.54
C ASP A 428 -9.20 23.59 -6.51
N LEU A 429 -9.48 23.10 -5.31
CA LEU A 429 -9.97 23.87 -4.19
C LEU A 429 -8.82 24.24 -3.25
N GLY A 430 -8.80 25.49 -2.82
CA GLY A 430 -7.77 25.99 -1.93
C GLY A 430 -8.19 27.23 -1.16
N LYS A 431 -7.29 27.68 -0.28
CA LYS A 431 -7.44 28.93 0.47
C LYS A 431 -6.10 29.65 0.57
N LEU A 432 -6.16 30.98 0.64
CA LEU A 432 -5.02 31.84 0.92
C LEU A 432 -5.02 32.23 2.40
N ASP A 433 -3.86 32.19 3.04
CA ASP A 433 -3.69 32.82 4.35
C ASP A 433 -3.43 34.33 4.23
N LYS A 434 -3.34 35.00 5.38
CA LYS A 434 -3.11 36.46 5.47
C LYS A 434 -1.77 36.90 4.88
N ASP A 435 -0.80 36.00 4.75
CA ASP A 435 0.55 36.29 4.26
C ASP A 435 0.70 35.93 2.78
N GLY A 436 -0.37 35.42 2.14
CA GLY A 436 -0.44 35.08 0.73
C GLY A 436 -0.06 33.63 0.40
N HIS A 437 0.07 32.76 1.39
CA HIS A 437 0.37 31.35 1.18
C HIS A 437 -0.87 30.57 0.77
N LEU A 438 -0.74 29.77 -0.28
CA LEU A 438 -1.79 28.90 -0.79
C LEU A 438 -1.76 27.54 -0.07
N TYR A 439 -2.95 27.07 0.30
CA TYR A 439 -3.18 25.74 0.85
C TYR A 439 -4.17 25.02 -0.06
N ILE A 440 -3.75 23.91 -0.67
CA ILE A 440 -4.62 23.06 -1.48
C ILE A 440 -5.38 22.12 -0.54
N VAL A 441 -6.71 22.08 -0.70
CA VAL A 441 -7.62 21.27 0.12
C VAL A 441 -8.07 20.02 -0.64
N GLY A 442 -8.15 20.08 -1.97
CA GLY A 442 -8.48 18.94 -2.82
C GLY A 442 -8.90 19.38 -4.21
N ARG A 443 -9.51 18.48 -4.98
CA ARG A 443 -10.05 18.79 -6.31
C ARG A 443 -11.56 18.86 -6.27
N GLY A 444 -12.17 19.89 -6.88
CA GLY A 444 -13.62 20.12 -6.79
C GLY A 444 -14.45 18.93 -7.31
N LYS A 445 -13.97 18.24 -8.36
CA LYS A 445 -14.63 17.08 -8.96
C LYS A 445 -14.42 15.76 -8.21
N ASP A 446 -13.39 15.68 -7.36
CA ASP A 446 -13.03 14.44 -6.62
C ASP A 446 -13.49 14.51 -5.15
N VAL A 447 -14.21 15.58 -4.76
CA VAL A 447 -14.85 15.67 -3.46
C VAL A 447 -15.98 14.65 -3.38
N ILE A 448 -15.87 13.74 -2.43
CA ILE A 448 -16.94 12.80 -2.11
C ILE A 448 -17.96 13.57 -1.27
N VAL A 449 -19.18 13.66 -1.75
CA VAL A 449 -20.28 14.33 -1.04
C VAL A 449 -21.13 13.26 -0.37
N LEU A 450 -21.02 13.17 0.95
CA LEU A 450 -21.76 12.17 1.72
C LEU A 450 -23.26 12.47 1.74
N SER A 451 -24.09 11.47 2.05
CA SER A 451 -25.53 11.64 2.27
C SER A 451 -25.88 12.74 3.30
N SER A 452 -24.98 12.96 4.26
CA SER A 452 -25.05 14.04 5.26
C SER A 452 -24.83 15.46 4.70
N GLY A 453 -24.46 15.60 3.42
CA GLY A 453 -24.09 16.87 2.78
C GLY A 453 -22.69 17.37 3.12
N LYS A 454 -21.87 16.54 3.79
CA LYS A 454 -20.48 16.87 4.14
C LYS A 454 -19.53 16.45 3.03
N ASN A 455 -18.59 17.34 2.72
CA ASN A 455 -17.52 17.11 1.77
C ASN A 455 -16.39 16.31 2.40
N VAL A 456 -15.93 15.28 1.70
CA VAL A 456 -14.79 14.45 2.07
C VAL A 456 -13.77 14.47 0.94
N HIS A 457 -12.52 14.76 1.31
CA HIS A 457 -11.39 14.72 0.39
C HIS A 457 -10.69 13.36 0.54
N PRO A 458 -10.77 12.47 -0.46
CA PRO A 458 -10.25 11.10 -0.33
C PRO A 458 -8.74 11.06 -0.06
N GLU A 459 -7.97 11.97 -0.64
CA GLU A 459 -6.51 12.04 -0.46
C GLU A 459 -6.10 12.27 1.00
N ASP A 460 -6.89 13.02 1.77
CA ASP A 460 -6.61 13.29 3.18
C ASP A 460 -6.79 12.04 4.03
N LEU A 461 -7.80 11.25 3.68
CA LEU A 461 -8.08 9.97 4.31
C LEU A 461 -7.00 8.95 3.93
N GLU A 462 -6.62 8.89 2.65
CA GLU A 462 -5.55 8.00 2.17
C GLU A 462 -4.22 8.25 2.90
N VAL A 463 -3.79 9.51 3.03
CA VAL A 463 -2.57 9.87 3.78
C VAL A 463 -2.67 9.40 5.24
N HIS A 464 -3.84 9.52 5.85
CA HIS A 464 -4.04 9.06 7.22
C HIS A 464 -4.02 7.54 7.37
N TYR A 465 -4.74 6.82 6.51
CA TYR A 465 -4.84 5.37 6.55
C TYR A 465 -3.55 4.65 6.09
N LEU A 466 -2.74 5.26 5.22
CA LEU A 466 -1.43 4.75 4.81
C LEU A 466 -0.36 4.75 5.93
N LYS A 467 -0.70 5.25 7.13
CA LYS A 467 0.11 5.03 8.34
C LYS A 467 0.08 3.57 8.79
N CYS A 468 -0.90 2.78 8.34
CA CYS A 468 -0.99 1.36 8.62
C CYS A 468 0.17 0.61 7.96
N PRO A 469 1.05 -0.07 8.73
CA PRO A 469 2.19 -0.77 8.16
C PRO A 469 1.80 -2.04 7.38
N LEU A 470 0.57 -2.54 7.55
CA LEU A 470 0.03 -3.71 6.86
C LEU A 470 -0.45 -3.39 5.44
N VAL A 471 -0.44 -2.11 5.05
CA VAL A 471 -1.03 -1.62 3.79
C VAL A 471 0.06 -1.01 2.92
N ALA A 472 0.24 -1.56 1.73
CA ALA A 472 1.16 -1.05 0.73
C ALA A 472 0.56 0.13 -0.05
N GLU A 473 -0.71 0.00 -0.47
CA GLU A 473 -1.44 1.03 -1.19
C GLU A 473 -2.90 1.12 -0.73
N LEU A 474 -3.47 2.33 -0.76
CA LEU A 474 -4.86 2.57 -0.38
C LEU A 474 -5.46 3.68 -1.24
N ALA A 475 -6.68 3.47 -1.73
CA ALA A 475 -7.49 4.50 -2.41
C ALA A 475 -8.84 4.63 -1.71
N VAL A 476 -9.23 5.86 -1.36
CA VAL A 476 -10.57 6.14 -0.86
C VAL A 476 -11.45 6.61 -2.01
N ILE A 477 -12.65 6.06 -2.08
CA ILE A 477 -13.62 6.36 -3.14
C ILE A 477 -15.02 6.56 -2.57
N GLY A 478 -15.80 7.41 -3.24
CA GLY A 478 -17.23 7.55 -3.04
C GLY A 478 -17.96 6.56 -3.93
N VAL A 479 -18.75 5.68 -3.32
CA VAL A 479 -19.59 4.69 -4.03
C VAL A 479 -21.05 4.97 -3.73
N ALA A 480 -21.93 4.66 -4.67
CA ALA A 480 -23.37 4.85 -4.48
C ALA A 480 -23.86 4.14 -3.21
N ASP A 481 -24.63 4.84 -2.39
CA ASP A 481 -25.28 4.25 -1.22
C ASP A 481 -26.69 3.77 -1.58
N GLU A 482 -26.81 2.48 -1.89
CA GLU A 482 -28.11 1.85 -2.22
C GLU A 482 -29.09 1.83 -1.04
N SER A 483 -28.63 2.07 0.20
CA SER A 483 -29.46 2.05 1.40
C SER A 483 -30.23 3.36 1.65
N GLU A 484 -29.88 4.44 0.93
CA GLU A 484 -30.55 5.74 1.03
C GLU A 484 -31.26 6.13 -0.27
N ALA A 485 -32.55 6.42 -0.19
CA ALA A 485 -33.41 6.74 -1.34
C ALA A 485 -33.15 8.11 -2.03
N ARG A 486 -32.04 8.81 -1.69
CA ARG A 486 -31.68 10.10 -2.30
C ARG A 486 -30.74 9.86 -3.49
N ALA A 487 -31.15 10.31 -4.67
CA ALA A 487 -30.33 10.28 -5.87
C ALA A 487 -29.00 11.05 -5.65
N GLY A 488 -27.87 10.33 -5.71
CA GLY A 488 -26.51 10.89 -5.64
C GLY A 488 -25.85 10.87 -4.26
N ALA A 489 -26.41 10.20 -3.26
CA ALA A 489 -25.73 9.98 -1.97
C ALA A 489 -24.59 8.95 -2.13
N GLU A 490 -23.37 9.33 -1.76
CA GLU A 490 -22.21 8.43 -1.74
C GLU A 490 -21.85 8.03 -0.30
N LYS A 491 -21.42 6.77 -0.14
CA LYS A 491 -20.73 6.27 1.06
C LYS A 491 -19.24 6.08 0.77
N LEU A 492 -18.42 6.05 1.82
CA LEU A 492 -16.97 5.87 1.71
C LEU A 492 -16.59 4.39 1.66
N ALA A 493 -15.84 4.01 0.63
CA ALA A 493 -15.14 2.73 0.55
C ALA A 493 -13.63 2.96 0.35
N ALA A 494 -12.81 2.01 0.79
CA ALA A 494 -11.38 2.00 0.50
C ALA A 494 -10.97 0.71 -0.20
N VAL A 495 -10.23 0.86 -1.31
CA VAL A 495 -9.52 -0.25 -1.96
C VAL A 495 -8.13 -0.34 -1.36
N VAL A 496 -7.80 -1.49 -0.80
CA VAL A 496 -6.62 -1.71 0.04
C VAL A 496 -5.75 -2.80 -0.59
N VAL A 497 -4.48 -2.49 -0.84
CA VAL A 497 -3.47 -3.45 -1.28
C VAL A 497 -2.58 -3.79 -0.08
N PRO A 498 -2.58 -5.04 0.40
CA PRO A 498 -1.74 -5.48 1.51
C PRO A 498 -0.23 -5.33 1.24
N ASP A 499 0.54 -5.04 2.28
CA ASP A 499 2.00 -5.20 2.26
C ASP A 499 2.35 -6.65 2.61
N PHE A 500 2.43 -7.51 1.58
CA PHE A 500 2.70 -8.94 1.75
C PHE A 500 4.06 -9.24 2.38
N ASP A 501 5.08 -8.41 2.09
CA ASP A 501 6.41 -8.55 2.69
C ASP A 501 6.36 -8.25 4.19
N TYR A 502 5.64 -7.20 4.58
CA TYR A 502 5.45 -6.86 5.99
C TYR A 502 4.62 -7.92 6.71
N LEU A 503 3.52 -8.39 6.13
CA LEU A 503 2.67 -9.45 6.72
C LEU A 503 3.47 -10.72 7.01
N LYS A 504 4.34 -11.11 6.07
CA LYS A 504 5.25 -12.26 6.24
C LYS A 504 6.25 -12.03 7.37
N GLN A 505 6.89 -10.85 7.43
CA GLN A 505 7.84 -10.51 8.49
C GLN A 505 7.17 -10.43 9.87
N ALA A 506 5.95 -9.93 9.92
CA ALA A 506 5.15 -9.79 11.13
C ALA A 506 4.46 -11.09 11.57
N LYS A 507 4.57 -12.16 10.77
CA LYS A 507 3.97 -13.49 11.03
C LYS A 507 2.45 -13.44 11.17
N ILE A 508 1.80 -12.56 10.42
CA ILE A 508 0.35 -12.39 10.48
C ILE A 508 -0.28 -13.33 9.45
N ALA A 509 -0.93 -14.40 9.94
CA ALA A 509 -1.67 -15.32 9.08
C ALA A 509 -2.97 -14.66 8.58
N ASN A 510 -3.85 -14.20 9.49
CA ASN A 510 -5.14 -13.58 9.17
C ASN A 510 -4.98 -12.14 8.66
N SER A 511 -4.59 -12.01 7.40
CA SER A 511 -4.21 -10.75 6.76
C SER A 511 -5.39 -9.78 6.63
N LYS A 512 -6.57 -10.27 6.21
CA LYS A 512 -7.76 -9.43 5.98
C LYS A 512 -8.27 -8.79 7.27
N GLU A 513 -8.37 -9.55 8.35
CA GLU A 513 -8.87 -9.03 9.64
C GLU A 513 -7.85 -8.10 10.30
N ALA A 514 -6.55 -8.43 10.24
CA ALA A 514 -5.50 -7.58 10.80
C ALA A 514 -5.47 -6.20 10.12
N ILE A 515 -5.57 -6.16 8.79
CA ILE A 515 -5.65 -4.92 8.02
C ILE A 515 -6.91 -4.13 8.40
N ARG A 516 -8.08 -4.79 8.39
CA ARG A 516 -9.35 -4.14 8.76
C ARG A 516 -9.30 -3.55 10.17
N HIS A 517 -8.78 -4.29 11.13
CA HIS A 517 -8.64 -3.86 12.52
C HIS A 517 -7.74 -2.62 12.64
N GLU A 518 -6.58 -2.62 11.98
CA GLU A 518 -5.64 -1.50 12.07
C GLU A 518 -6.19 -0.25 11.35
N LEU A 519 -6.84 -0.42 10.21
CA LEU A 519 -7.53 0.68 9.52
C LEU A 519 -8.68 1.24 10.38
N ASP A 520 -9.51 0.40 10.98
CA ASP A 520 -10.57 0.86 11.90
C ASP A 520 -10.01 1.59 13.12
N SER A 521 -8.85 1.14 13.63
CA SER A 521 -8.13 1.81 14.71
C SER A 521 -7.72 3.23 14.30
N LEU A 522 -7.07 3.38 13.13
CA LEU A 522 -6.71 4.68 12.56
C LEU A 522 -7.94 5.55 12.31
N GLY A 523 -9.04 4.95 11.83
CA GLY A 523 -10.31 5.66 11.60
C GLY A 523 -10.88 6.35 12.85
N ARG A 524 -10.53 5.90 14.07
CA ARG A 524 -11.01 6.53 15.32
C ARG A 524 -10.48 7.94 15.54
N ASP A 525 -9.31 8.25 14.99
CA ASP A 525 -8.72 9.59 15.05
C ASP A 525 -9.44 10.58 14.13
N LEU A 526 -10.27 10.08 13.21
CA LEU A 526 -11.05 10.89 12.28
C LEU A 526 -12.46 11.18 12.81
N PRO A 527 -13.06 12.32 12.41
CA PRO A 527 -14.49 12.57 12.57
C PRO A 527 -15.35 11.44 12.02
N GLU A 528 -16.48 11.14 12.66
CA GLU A 528 -17.30 9.96 12.32
C GLU A 528 -17.69 9.85 10.84
N TYR A 529 -17.97 10.99 10.19
CA TYR A 529 -18.36 11.03 8.78
C TYR A 529 -17.18 10.78 7.81
N GLN A 530 -15.93 10.92 8.26
CA GLN A 530 -14.72 10.65 7.47
C GLN A 530 -14.21 9.22 7.64
N ARG A 531 -14.87 8.41 8.49
CA ARG A 531 -14.44 7.03 8.75
C ARG A 531 -14.89 6.14 7.61
N VAL A 532 -13.92 5.56 6.91
CA VAL A 532 -14.17 4.46 5.99
C VAL A 532 -14.57 3.23 6.81
N ARG A 533 -15.58 2.50 6.33
CA ARG A 533 -16.04 1.23 6.94
C ARG A 533 -16.03 0.07 5.97
N ASP A 534 -16.14 0.36 4.67
CA ASP A 534 -16.11 -0.63 3.62
C ASP A 534 -14.68 -0.74 3.07
N TYR A 535 -14.01 -1.85 3.35
CA TYR A 535 -12.68 -2.15 2.83
C TYR A 535 -12.75 -3.27 1.80
N VAL A 536 -12.29 -2.98 0.59
CA VAL A 536 -12.13 -3.94 -0.50
C VAL A 536 -10.64 -4.28 -0.59
N ILE A 537 -10.27 -5.51 -0.27
CA ILE A 537 -8.87 -5.95 -0.27
C ILE A 537 -8.55 -6.53 -1.64
N ARG A 538 -7.47 -6.05 -2.27
CA ARG A 538 -7.02 -6.42 -3.60
C ARG A 538 -5.56 -6.89 -3.55
N VAL A 539 -5.21 -7.87 -4.38
CA VAL A 539 -3.83 -8.36 -4.50
C VAL A 539 -3.01 -7.48 -5.46
N GLU A 540 -3.58 -7.09 -6.61
CA GLU A 540 -2.86 -6.26 -7.58
C GLU A 540 -2.63 -4.82 -7.09
N PRO A 541 -1.53 -4.18 -7.53
CA PRO A 541 -1.30 -2.76 -7.31
C PRO A 541 -2.46 -1.90 -7.84
N LEU A 542 -2.71 -0.75 -7.20
CA LEU A 542 -3.78 0.14 -7.64
C LEU A 542 -3.48 0.67 -9.05
N PRO A 543 -4.51 0.79 -9.91
CA PRO A 543 -4.34 1.33 -11.25
C PRO A 543 -3.87 2.78 -11.16
N ARG A 544 -2.72 3.08 -11.78
CA ARG A 544 -2.08 4.39 -11.72
C ARG A 544 -1.86 4.99 -13.11
N THR A 545 -1.73 6.30 -13.15
CA THR A 545 -1.11 7.02 -14.26
C THR A 545 0.40 6.84 -14.21
N ALA A 546 1.11 7.19 -15.29
CA ALA A 546 2.58 7.23 -15.28
C ALA A 546 3.18 8.15 -14.20
N THR A 547 2.49 9.22 -13.80
CA THR A 547 2.87 10.07 -12.65
C THR A 547 2.64 9.42 -11.29
N ARG A 548 2.24 8.14 -11.25
CA ARG A 548 1.85 7.38 -10.05
C ARG A 548 0.59 7.91 -9.35
N LYS A 549 -0.24 8.74 -10.00
CA LYS A 549 -1.55 9.14 -9.46
C LYS A 549 -2.57 8.01 -9.62
N ILE A 550 -3.44 7.84 -8.64
CA ILE A 550 -4.45 6.77 -8.64
C ILE A 550 -5.55 7.09 -9.65
N LYS A 551 -5.91 6.12 -10.51
CA LYS A 551 -7.04 6.22 -11.45
C LYS A 551 -8.35 5.86 -10.73
N ARG A 552 -8.82 6.73 -9.83
CA ARG A 552 -10.00 6.48 -8.96
C ARG A 552 -11.29 6.15 -9.73
N PHE A 553 -11.47 6.72 -10.92
CA PHE A 553 -12.63 6.43 -11.76
C PHE A 553 -12.70 4.95 -12.18
N LEU A 554 -11.55 4.30 -12.46
CA LEU A 554 -11.50 2.87 -12.77
C LEU A 554 -11.90 2.05 -11.54
N LEU A 555 -11.33 2.37 -10.38
CA LEU A 555 -11.67 1.68 -9.13
C LEU A 555 -13.15 1.81 -8.76
N LYS A 556 -13.72 3.00 -8.96
CA LYS A 556 -15.16 3.24 -8.76
C LYS A 556 -16.00 2.37 -9.70
N GLN A 557 -15.64 2.34 -10.99
CA GLN A 557 -16.31 1.51 -11.98
C GLN A 557 -16.19 0.01 -11.64
N GLU A 558 -15.01 -0.47 -11.23
CA GLU A 558 -14.78 -1.86 -10.81
C GLU A 558 -15.65 -2.24 -9.60
N ILE A 559 -15.86 -1.33 -8.65
CA ILE A 559 -16.72 -1.57 -7.48
C ILE A 559 -18.21 -1.53 -7.84
N GLU A 560 -18.64 -0.51 -8.58
CA GLU A 560 -20.05 -0.35 -8.96
C GLU A 560 -20.52 -1.43 -9.95
N SER A 561 -19.61 -1.99 -10.76
CA SER A 561 -19.91 -3.13 -11.62
C SER A 561 -19.83 -4.49 -10.90
N GLY A 562 -19.41 -4.52 -9.63
CA GLY A 562 -19.26 -5.74 -8.84
C GLY A 562 -18.04 -6.59 -9.19
N VAL A 563 -17.13 -6.09 -10.04
CA VAL A 563 -15.87 -6.77 -10.41
C VAL A 563 -14.97 -6.95 -9.19
N ILE A 564 -14.92 -5.95 -8.31
CA ILE A 564 -14.28 -6.05 -7.00
C ILE A 564 -15.31 -5.68 -5.91
N SER A 565 -15.48 -6.52 -4.89
CA SER A 565 -16.35 -6.21 -3.75
C SER A 565 -15.80 -6.81 -2.46
N ALA A 566 -16.32 -6.38 -1.31
CA ALA A 566 -15.88 -6.90 -0.01
C ALA A 566 -16.13 -8.41 0.16
N ASP A 567 -17.10 -8.97 -0.60
CA ASP A 567 -17.56 -10.36 -0.51
C ASP A 567 -17.37 -11.15 -1.83
N ALA A 568 -16.86 -10.53 -2.89
CA ALA A 568 -16.69 -11.19 -4.18
C ALA A 568 -15.41 -12.05 -4.21
N LYS A 569 -15.55 -13.32 -4.58
CA LYS A 569 -14.46 -14.16 -5.08
C LYS A 569 -14.04 -13.58 -6.44
N GLU A 570 -12.80 -13.17 -6.59
CA GLU A 570 -12.29 -12.59 -7.84
C GLU A 570 -12.48 -13.59 -8.98
N ALA A 571 -13.30 -13.25 -9.97
CA ALA A 571 -13.47 -14.06 -11.19
C ALA A 571 -12.32 -13.77 -12.17
N LYS A 572 -11.08 -14.00 -11.72
CA LYS A 572 -9.91 -13.93 -12.59
C LYS A 572 -9.89 -15.17 -13.49
N ALA A 573 -9.71 -14.98 -14.79
CA ALA A 573 -9.42 -16.09 -15.70
C ALA A 573 -7.98 -16.55 -15.45
N TRP A 574 -7.82 -17.70 -14.80
CA TRP A 574 -6.51 -18.26 -14.50
C TRP A 574 -6.01 -19.11 -15.67
N GLU A 575 -4.99 -18.62 -16.37
CA GLU A 575 -4.32 -19.36 -17.43
C GLU A 575 -3.13 -20.15 -16.84
N PHE A 576 -3.06 -21.44 -17.13
CA PHE A 576 -1.97 -22.30 -16.68
C PHE A 576 -0.82 -22.23 -17.67
N SER A 577 0.38 -21.88 -17.20
CA SER A 577 1.59 -22.08 -18.01
C SER A 577 1.94 -23.59 -18.11
N ALA A 578 2.87 -23.93 -19.01
CA ALA A 578 3.39 -25.29 -19.10
C ALA A 578 4.05 -25.75 -17.77
N GLU A 579 4.69 -24.81 -17.05
CA GLU A 579 5.29 -25.07 -15.73
C GLU A 579 4.23 -25.26 -14.64
N ASP A 580 3.15 -24.47 -14.65
CA ASP A 580 2.04 -24.63 -13.71
C ASP A 580 1.33 -25.96 -13.91
N THR A 581 1.14 -26.37 -15.16
CA THR A 581 0.55 -27.67 -15.50
C THR A 581 1.41 -28.82 -14.97
N ALA A 582 2.72 -28.78 -15.24
CA ALA A 582 3.65 -29.81 -14.75
C ALA A 582 3.72 -29.85 -13.21
N LEU A 583 3.62 -28.71 -12.53
CA LEU A 583 3.56 -28.65 -11.07
C LEU A 583 2.27 -29.27 -10.53
N CYS A 584 1.12 -28.94 -11.13
CA CYS A 584 -0.19 -29.45 -10.73
C CYS A 584 -0.34 -30.97 -10.94
N ASP A 585 0.42 -31.56 -11.86
CA ASP A 585 0.43 -33.01 -12.11
C ASP A 585 1.21 -33.81 -11.05
N THR A 586 1.94 -33.15 -10.16
CA THR A 586 2.66 -33.83 -9.07
C THR A 586 1.70 -34.38 -8.00
N SER A 587 2.07 -35.52 -7.39
CA SER A 587 1.31 -36.11 -6.27
C SER A 587 1.14 -35.13 -5.10
N THR A 588 2.18 -34.33 -4.82
CA THR A 588 2.14 -33.27 -3.81
C THR A 588 1.10 -32.22 -4.14
N ALA A 589 1.09 -31.69 -5.37
CA ALA A 589 0.15 -30.65 -5.76
C ALA A 589 -1.30 -31.16 -5.76
N GLN A 590 -1.54 -32.40 -6.20
CA GLN A 590 -2.86 -33.01 -6.13
C GLN A 590 -3.36 -33.16 -4.69
N ALA A 591 -2.49 -33.53 -3.75
CA ALA A 591 -2.83 -33.60 -2.34
C ALA A 591 -3.14 -32.21 -1.74
N VAL A 592 -2.34 -31.19 -2.08
CA VAL A 592 -2.58 -29.79 -1.66
C VAL A 592 -3.90 -29.26 -2.20
N VAL A 593 -4.19 -29.46 -3.48
CA VAL A 593 -5.45 -29.04 -4.11
C VAL A 593 -6.63 -29.77 -3.48
N SER A 594 -6.50 -31.06 -3.17
CA SER A 594 -7.53 -31.83 -2.48
C SER A 594 -7.81 -31.28 -1.08
N ALA A 595 -6.75 -30.99 -0.30
CA ALA A 595 -6.87 -30.42 1.06
C ALA A 595 -7.59 -29.06 1.05
N ILE A 596 -7.26 -28.23 0.06
CA ILE A 596 -7.90 -26.91 -0.14
C ILE A 596 -9.38 -27.08 -0.51
N ARG A 597 -9.72 -27.97 -1.45
CA ARG A 597 -11.09 -28.17 -1.92
C ARG A 597 -12.05 -28.72 -0.86
N GLN A 598 -11.55 -29.48 0.12
CA GLN A 598 -12.37 -29.93 1.25
C GLN A 598 -12.95 -28.74 2.05
N ASN A 599 -12.19 -27.65 2.13
CA ASN A 599 -12.54 -26.45 2.91
C ASN A 599 -12.95 -25.25 2.05
N SER A 600 -12.82 -25.33 0.71
CA SER A 600 -13.31 -24.36 -0.26
C SER A 600 -14.11 -25.05 -1.36
N LYS A 601 -15.36 -25.44 -1.05
CA LYS A 601 -16.22 -26.27 -1.91
C LYS A 601 -16.66 -25.60 -3.21
N ASP A 602 -16.65 -24.27 -3.28
CA ASP A 602 -17.04 -23.53 -4.51
C ASP A 602 -15.83 -23.12 -5.38
N ALA A 603 -14.61 -23.60 -5.08
CA ALA A 603 -13.44 -23.34 -5.91
C ALA A 603 -13.35 -24.35 -7.07
N ASP A 604 -13.90 -23.97 -8.23
CA ASP A 604 -13.88 -24.80 -9.44
C ASP A 604 -12.43 -25.04 -9.94
N VAL A 605 -11.60 -23.99 -9.90
CA VAL A 605 -10.18 -24.00 -10.32
C VAL A 605 -9.30 -23.62 -9.12
N VAL A 606 -8.19 -24.34 -8.93
CA VAL A 606 -7.14 -24.01 -7.94
C VAL A 606 -5.82 -23.86 -8.68
N HIS A 607 -5.33 -22.63 -8.77
CA HIS A 607 -4.11 -22.27 -9.51
C HIS A 607 -2.92 -22.05 -8.54
N PRO A 608 -1.67 -22.42 -8.89
CA PRO A 608 -0.50 -22.28 -8.02
C PRO A 608 -0.28 -20.86 -7.45
N SER A 609 -0.59 -19.83 -8.22
CA SER A 609 -0.44 -18.43 -7.80
C SER A 609 -1.59 -17.88 -6.94
N MET A 610 -2.67 -18.65 -6.72
CA MET A 610 -3.77 -18.20 -5.89
C MET A 610 -3.35 -18.06 -4.43
N ASN A 611 -3.78 -16.97 -3.80
CA ASN A 611 -3.71 -16.76 -2.37
C ASN A 611 -4.78 -17.59 -1.64
N LEU A 612 -4.39 -18.21 -0.53
CA LEU A 612 -5.26 -19.10 0.25
C LEU A 612 -6.47 -18.37 0.84
N GLU A 613 -6.31 -17.13 1.31
CA GLU A 613 -7.36 -16.38 2.02
C GLU A 613 -8.12 -15.40 1.11
N ILE A 614 -7.41 -14.81 0.15
CA ILE A 614 -7.95 -13.78 -0.73
C ILE A 614 -8.69 -14.42 -1.91
N ASP A 615 -8.05 -15.32 -2.64
CA ASP A 615 -8.60 -15.88 -3.89
C ASP A 615 -9.43 -17.14 -3.62
N LEU A 616 -8.94 -18.01 -2.74
CA LEU A 616 -9.60 -19.27 -2.37
C LEU A 616 -10.57 -19.13 -1.20
N GLY A 617 -10.57 -17.99 -0.52
CA GLY A 617 -11.51 -17.71 0.57
C GLY A 617 -11.36 -18.62 1.79
N LEU A 618 -10.20 -19.27 1.96
CA LEU A 618 -9.93 -20.04 3.17
C LEU A 618 -9.79 -19.07 4.35
N ASP A 619 -10.67 -19.20 5.33
CA ASP A 619 -10.46 -18.54 6.61
C ASP A 619 -9.29 -19.20 7.38
N SER A 620 -8.89 -18.62 8.51
CA SER A 620 -7.77 -19.14 9.30
C SER A 620 -7.96 -20.59 9.76
N LEU A 621 -9.20 -21.03 9.97
CA LEU A 621 -9.50 -22.40 10.39
C LEU A 621 -9.42 -23.37 9.20
N ALA A 622 -10.09 -23.04 8.10
CA ALA A 622 -10.06 -23.79 6.84
C ALA A 622 -8.63 -23.98 6.36
N ARG A 623 -7.80 -22.95 6.52
CA ARG A 623 -6.36 -23.02 6.27
C ARG A 623 -5.69 -24.00 7.23
N ALA A 624 -5.85 -23.83 8.54
CA ALA A 624 -5.23 -24.73 9.53
C ALA A 624 -5.65 -26.22 9.34
N GLU A 625 -6.89 -26.48 8.97
CA GLU A 625 -7.41 -27.81 8.63
C GLU A 625 -6.77 -28.37 7.35
N ALA A 626 -6.57 -27.54 6.32
CA ALA A 626 -5.86 -27.96 5.10
C ALA A 626 -4.39 -28.32 5.40
N PHE A 627 -3.69 -27.54 6.23
CA PHE A 627 -2.32 -27.88 6.65
C PHE A 627 -2.29 -29.16 7.50
N ALA A 628 -3.23 -29.33 8.44
CA ALA A 628 -3.35 -30.56 9.24
C ALA A 628 -3.57 -31.81 8.36
N ALA A 629 -4.40 -31.69 7.31
CA ALA A 629 -4.63 -32.77 6.37
C ALA A 629 -3.35 -33.16 5.61
N LEU A 630 -2.52 -32.17 5.26
CA LEU A 630 -1.24 -32.38 4.59
C LEU A 630 -0.20 -33.00 5.54
N GLU A 631 -0.12 -32.54 6.79
CA GLU A 631 0.72 -33.16 7.83
C GLU A 631 0.40 -34.65 7.98
N GLN A 632 -0.88 -35.02 8.02
CA GLN A 632 -1.31 -36.42 8.05
C GLN A 632 -0.96 -37.17 6.77
N ALA A 633 -1.26 -36.60 5.59
CA ALA A 633 -1.10 -37.26 4.30
C ALA A 633 0.36 -37.61 3.99
N PHE A 634 1.29 -36.76 4.44
CA PHE A 634 2.74 -36.92 4.22
C PHE A 634 3.49 -37.36 5.48
N ASN A 635 2.79 -37.63 6.59
CA ASN A 635 3.38 -38.02 7.87
C ASN A 635 4.52 -37.06 8.31
N THR A 636 4.23 -35.76 8.28
CA THR A 636 5.17 -34.67 8.59
C THR A 636 4.55 -33.68 9.60
N GLU A 637 5.36 -32.78 10.14
CA GLU A 637 4.90 -31.67 11.00
C GLU A 637 5.50 -30.35 10.50
N PHE A 638 4.67 -29.34 10.30
CA PHE A 638 5.10 -28.01 9.88
C PHE A 638 5.35 -27.12 11.09
N GLU A 639 6.42 -26.33 11.07
CA GLU A 639 6.58 -25.27 12.06
C GLU A 639 5.52 -24.18 11.83
N GLY A 640 4.94 -23.65 12.92
CA GLY A 640 3.89 -22.63 12.82
C GLY A 640 4.30 -21.37 12.03
N ASP A 641 5.57 -20.99 12.09
CA ASP A 641 6.13 -19.87 11.31
C ASP A 641 6.16 -20.17 9.80
N GLU A 642 6.45 -21.41 9.42
CA GLU A 642 6.51 -21.84 8.02
C GLU A 642 5.11 -21.95 7.42
N ALA A 643 4.17 -22.54 8.17
CA ALA A 643 2.77 -22.64 7.79
C ALA A 643 2.12 -21.25 7.63
N ALA A 644 2.40 -20.32 8.56
CA ALA A 644 1.91 -18.94 8.48
C ALA A 644 2.48 -18.17 7.27
N GLY A 645 3.73 -18.45 6.89
CA GLY A 645 4.42 -17.80 5.77
C GLY A 645 4.04 -18.32 4.38
N ALA A 646 3.37 -19.47 4.28
CA ALA A 646 2.87 -20.04 3.02
C ALA A 646 1.48 -19.47 2.71
N LEU A 647 1.44 -18.40 1.90
CA LEU A 647 0.23 -17.63 1.58
C LEU A 647 -0.41 -18.02 0.25
N THR A 648 0.31 -18.73 -0.62
CA THR A 648 -0.15 -19.16 -1.96
C THR A 648 -0.10 -20.67 -2.12
N VAL A 649 -0.88 -21.23 -3.04
CA VAL A 649 -0.91 -22.68 -3.33
C VAL A 649 0.49 -23.21 -3.65
N ARG A 650 1.27 -22.51 -4.48
CA ARG A 650 2.66 -22.85 -4.81
C ARG A 650 3.54 -22.91 -3.57
N GLN A 651 3.45 -21.93 -2.68
CA GLN A 651 4.22 -21.92 -1.44
C GLN A 651 3.86 -23.07 -0.49
N VAL A 652 2.59 -23.52 -0.50
CA VAL A 652 2.19 -24.73 0.24
C VAL A 652 2.83 -25.97 -0.38
N ILE A 653 2.79 -26.10 -1.71
CA ILE A 653 3.45 -27.22 -2.42
C ILE A 653 4.94 -27.25 -2.12
N ASP A 654 5.61 -26.09 -2.18
CA ASP A 654 7.03 -25.95 -1.88
C ASP A 654 7.34 -26.34 -0.42
N LEU A 655 6.48 -25.95 0.53
CA LEU A 655 6.63 -26.30 1.94
C LEU A 655 6.49 -27.82 2.16
N VAL A 656 5.49 -28.45 1.55
CA VAL A 656 5.29 -29.91 1.66
C VAL A 656 6.48 -30.66 1.05
N ASN A 657 6.97 -30.20 -0.12
CA ASN A 657 8.14 -30.78 -0.77
C ASN A 657 9.41 -30.61 0.07
N LYS A 658 9.61 -29.45 0.72
CA LYS A 658 10.73 -29.18 1.62
C LYS A 658 10.81 -30.20 2.77
N HIS A 659 9.66 -30.67 3.24
CA HIS A 659 9.55 -31.65 4.32
C HIS A 659 9.48 -33.11 3.84
N GLY A 660 9.91 -33.39 2.60
CA GLY A 660 10.04 -34.74 2.06
C GLY A 660 8.83 -35.26 1.27
N GLY A 661 7.77 -34.45 1.10
CA GLY A 661 6.55 -34.88 0.40
C GLY A 661 6.76 -35.24 -1.08
N ALA A 662 7.80 -34.70 -1.73
CA ALA A 662 8.08 -34.96 -3.14
C ALA A 662 8.45 -36.44 -3.45
N GLU A 663 8.94 -37.18 -2.45
CA GLU A 663 9.34 -38.59 -2.57
C GLU A 663 8.28 -39.56 -2.03
N MET A 664 7.16 -39.06 -1.51
CA MET A 664 6.12 -39.85 -0.86
C MET A 664 4.81 -39.83 -1.67
N GLU A 665 4.17 -41.00 -1.81
CA GLU A 665 2.79 -41.05 -2.27
C GLU A 665 1.86 -40.62 -1.12
N ALA A 666 1.04 -39.59 -1.37
CA ALA A 666 0.07 -39.11 -0.39
C ALA A 666 -0.96 -40.21 -0.09
N VAL A 667 -1.14 -40.57 1.17
CA VAL A 667 -2.01 -41.71 1.57
C VAL A 667 -3.49 -41.36 1.41
N SER A 668 -3.96 -40.39 2.19
CA SER A 668 -5.31 -39.82 2.11
C SER A 668 -5.29 -38.46 2.79
N VAL A 669 -5.97 -37.51 2.16
CA VAL A 669 -6.12 -36.13 2.65
C VAL A 669 -7.36 -36.01 3.55
N ASP A 670 -8.18 -37.06 3.67
CA ASP A 670 -9.28 -37.07 4.64
C ASP A 670 -8.72 -37.19 6.06
N LEU A 671 -8.97 -36.15 6.86
CA LEU A 671 -8.55 -36.10 8.27
C LEU A 671 -9.24 -37.20 9.07
N ASN A 672 -8.45 -38.14 9.60
CA ASN A 672 -8.94 -39.19 10.47
C ASN A 672 -8.65 -38.84 11.93
N TRP A 673 -9.53 -38.02 12.51
CA TRP A 673 -9.40 -37.57 13.90
C TRP A 673 -9.31 -38.72 14.91
N ASN A 674 -10.01 -39.84 14.66
CA ASN A 674 -9.95 -41.01 15.52
C ASN A 674 -8.51 -41.54 15.65
N LYS A 675 -7.83 -41.71 14.51
CA LYS A 675 -6.44 -42.17 14.47
C LYS A 675 -5.50 -41.15 15.12
N ILE A 676 -5.64 -39.86 14.75
CA ILE A 676 -4.79 -38.77 15.27
C ILE A 676 -4.85 -38.69 16.80
N ILE A 677 -6.06 -38.73 17.36
CA ILE A 677 -6.31 -38.56 18.79
C ILE A 677 -5.96 -39.82 19.57
N ASN A 678 -6.24 -41.01 19.03
CA ASN A 678 -6.01 -42.27 19.75
C ASN A 678 -4.57 -42.75 19.68
N ASP A 679 -3.87 -42.59 18.55
CA ASP A 679 -2.47 -43.01 18.35
C ASP A 679 -1.45 -41.96 18.88
N THR A 680 -1.89 -40.90 19.56
CA THR A 680 -0.96 -39.90 20.13
C THR A 680 -0.08 -40.52 21.21
N ASP A 681 1.23 -40.64 20.94
CA ASP A 681 2.24 -41.00 21.95
C ASP A 681 2.34 -39.93 23.05
N ASN A 682 2.75 -40.33 24.26
CA ASN A 682 2.78 -39.47 25.46
C ASN A 682 3.83 -38.32 25.43
N ASP A 683 4.48 -38.05 24.30
CA ASP A 683 5.71 -37.26 24.23
C ASP A 683 5.54 -35.89 23.55
N LEU A 684 4.74 -35.01 24.17
CA LEU A 684 4.73 -33.57 23.88
C LEU A 684 5.33 -32.78 25.07
N PRO A 685 6.54 -32.19 24.94
CA PRO A 685 7.24 -31.52 26.04
C PRO A 685 6.44 -30.39 26.72
N GLU A 686 5.60 -29.68 25.96
CA GLU A 686 4.81 -28.56 26.46
C GLU A 686 3.66 -29.02 27.38
N VAL A 687 3.11 -30.21 27.11
CA VAL A 687 2.06 -30.82 27.93
C VAL A 687 2.63 -31.37 29.24
N GLN A 688 3.88 -31.84 29.24
CA GLN A 688 4.57 -32.35 30.42
C GLN A 688 4.65 -31.31 31.56
N VAL A 689 4.71 -30.02 31.23
CA VAL A 689 4.71 -28.94 32.22
C VAL A 689 3.37 -28.87 32.98
N VAL A 690 2.27 -29.10 32.27
CA VAL A 690 0.90 -29.07 32.80
C VAL A 690 0.53 -30.37 33.54
N LEU A 691 1.14 -31.49 33.16
CA LEU A 691 0.91 -32.79 33.80
C LEU A 691 1.62 -32.94 35.16
N LYS A 692 2.68 -32.16 35.43
CA LYS A 692 3.40 -32.17 36.71
C LYS A 692 2.52 -31.68 37.87
N ASP A 693 2.45 -32.46 38.95
CA ASP A 693 1.73 -32.05 40.16
C ASP A 693 2.56 -31.04 40.97
N GLN A 694 2.00 -29.86 41.21
CA GLN A 694 2.65 -28.77 41.95
C GLN A 694 1.78 -28.35 43.15
N PRO A 695 1.73 -29.15 44.23
CA PRO A 695 0.73 -28.98 45.29
C PRO A 695 0.88 -27.66 46.07
N ILE A 696 2.11 -27.21 46.33
CA ILE A 696 2.39 -25.96 47.07
C ILE A 696 2.00 -24.74 46.24
N PHE A 697 2.42 -24.71 44.98
CA PHE A 697 2.13 -23.60 44.07
C PHE A 697 0.64 -23.56 43.70
N GLY A 698 0.01 -24.72 43.48
CA GLY A 698 -1.42 -24.83 43.21
C GLY A 698 -2.30 -24.32 44.35
N ALA A 699 -1.92 -24.58 45.61
CA ALA A 699 -2.61 -24.02 46.78
C ALA A 699 -2.47 -22.49 46.85
N PHE A 700 -1.28 -21.94 46.61
CA PHE A 700 -1.05 -20.50 46.55
C PHE A 700 -1.88 -19.83 45.44
N ALA A 701 -1.81 -20.36 44.21
CA ALA A 701 -2.57 -19.85 43.08
C ALA A 701 -4.08 -19.90 43.36
N PHE A 702 -4.58 -20.99 43.96
CA PHE A 702 -5.99 -21.09 44.34
C PHE A 702 -6.43 -19.98 45.30
N VAL A 703 -5.60 -19.65 46.32
CA VAL A 703 -5.89 -18.54 47.24
C VAL A 703 -5.95 -17.21 46.49
N VAL A 704 -4.99 -16.95 45.59
CA VAL A 704 -4.99 -15.74 44.75
C VAL A 704 -6.30 -15.64 43.94
N TYR A 705 -6.74 -16.76 43.35
CA TYR A 705 -7.99 -16.81 42.59
C TYR A 705 -9.24 -16.60 43.45
N LYS A 706 -9.24 -17.05 44.71
CA LYS A 706 -10.36 -16.77 45.62
C LYS A 706 -10.40 -15.32 46.08
N CYS A 707 -9.25 -14.69 46.31
CA CYS A 707 -9.17 -13.24 46.53
C CYS A 707 -9.66 -12.47 45.28
N PHE A 708 -9.25 -12.90 44.09
CA PHE A 708 -9.71 -12.33 42.83
C PHE A 708 -11.22 -12.52 42.65
N ASN A 709 -11.79 -13.68 43.00
CA ASN A 709 -13.23 -13.91 42.97
C ASN A 709 -13.99 -12.93 43.88
N LEU A 710 -13.48 -12.67 45.08
CA LEU A 710 -14.08 -11.71 46.00
C LEU A 710 -14.10 -10.30 45.39
N PHE A 711 -12.98 -9.88 44.78
CA PHE A 711 -12.92 -8.63 44.02
C PHE A 711 -13.94 -8.61 42.87
N CYS A 712 -14.04 -9.69 42.09
CA CYS A 712 -14.98 -9.82 40.99
C CYS A 712 -16.45 -9.70 41.43
N ARG A 713 -16.82 -10.29 42.58
CA ARG A 713 -18.17 -10.19 43.15
C ARG A 713 -18.57 -8.75 43.48
N VAL A 714 -17.60 -7.93 43.90
CA VAL A 714 -17.84 -6.52 44.25
C VAL A 714 -17.76 -5.63 43.00
N PHE A 715 -16.70 -5.75 42.21
CA PHE A 715 -16.42 -4.86 41.08
C PHE A 715 -17.32 -5.14 39.86
N MET A 716 -17.68 -6.40 39.61
CA MET A 716 -18.50 -6.83 38.46
C MET A 716 -19.90 -7.29 38.85
N LEU A 717 -20.30 -7.14 40.11
CA LEU A 717 -21.57 -7.66 40.63
C LEU A 717 -21.82 -9.12 40.16
N LEU A 718 -20.77 -9.94 40.26
CA LEU A 718 -20.71 -11.25 39.63
C LEU A 718 -21.77 -12.21 40.20
N GLU A 719 -22.68 -12.68 39.34
CA GLU A 719 -23.67 -13.72 39.65
C GLU A 719 -23.27 -15.03 38.98
N VAL A 720 -23.18 -16.11 39.76
CA VAL A 720 -22.81 -17.44 39.24
C VAL A 720 -23.85 -18.47 39.63
N LYS A 721 -24.38 -19.21 38.66
CA LYS A 721 -25.36 -20.29 38.84
C LYS A 721 -24.83 -21.61 38.28
N GLY A 722 -25.28 -22.73 38.87
CA GLY A 722 -25.00 -24.08 38.34
C GLY A 722 -23.62 -24.66 38.67
N VAL A 723 -22.82 -24.02 39.53
CA VAL A 723 -21.46 -24.49 39.87
C VAL A 723 -21.46 -25.92 40.45
N ASP A 724 -22.55 -26.36 41.08
CA ASP A 724 -22.67 -27.72 41.60
C ASP A 724 -22.66 -28.79 40.50
N GLU A 725 -23.03 -28.47 39.26
CA GLU A 725 -22.90 -29.39 38.11
C GLU A 725 -21.44 -29.79 37.87
N LEU A 726 -20.49 -28.88 38.11
CA LEU A 726 -19.05 -29.15 38.00
C LEU A 726 -18.53 -30.15 39.06
N ARG A 727 -19.30 -30.42 40.12
CA ARG A 727 -18.94 -31.36 41.19
C ARG A 727 -19.54 -32.75 40.98
N LYS A 728 -20.50 -32.90 40.07
CA LYS A 728 -21.25 -34.14 39.84
C LYS A 728 -20.56 -35.08 38.84
N LEU A 729 -19.61 -34.58 38.06
CA LEU A 729 -18.91 -35.36 37.05
C LEU A 729 -17.55 -35.85 37.55
N ASP A 730 -17.25 -37.10 37.23
CA ASP A 730 -15.91 -37.65 37.34
C ASP A 730 -15.05 -37.15 36.16
N ARG A 731 -13.77 -36.91 36.43
CA ARG A 731 -12.79 -36.48 35.42
C ARG A 731 -12.35 -37.69 34.58
N PRO A 732 -12.01 -37.50 33.29
CA PRO A 732 -11.88 -36.24 32.55
C PRO A 732 -13.17 -35.77 31.87
N PHE A 733 -13.25 -34.47 31.55
CA PHE A 733 -14.32 -33.86 30.76
C PHE A 733 -13.87 -32.53 30.16
N LEU A 734 -14.67 -31.96 29.24
CA LEU A 734 -14.41 -30.66 28.63
C LEU A 734 -15.30 -29.58 29.25
N ILE A 735 -14.77 -28.37 29.41
CA ILE A 735 -15.53 -27.18 29.79
C ILE A 735 -15.48 -26.19 28.62
N CYS A 736 -16.65 -25.84 28.09
CA CYS A 736 -16.80 -25.01 26.90
C CYS A 736 -17.57 -23.71 27.20
N PRO A 737 -16.88 -22.63 27.61
CA PRO A 737 -17.45 -21.30 27.77
C PRO A 737 -17.45 -20.48 26.47
N ASN A 738 -18.41 -19.58 26.28
CA ASN A 738 -18.27 -18.50 25.28
C ASN A 738 -17.22 -17.45 25.72
N HIS A 739 -16.69 -16.67 24.78
CA HIS A 739 -15.54 -15.78 24.98
C HIS A 739 -15.85 -14.32 24.63
N GLN A 740 -15.91 -13.43 25.64
CA GLN A 740 -16.21 -12.00 25.52
C GLN A 740 -15.05 -11.07 25.93
N SER A 741 -14.09 -11.53 26.74
CA SER A 741 -13.05 -10.67 27.33
C SER A 741 -11.75 -11.43 27.65
N PHE A 742 -10.63 -10.69 27.73
CA PHE A 742 -9.36 -11.21 28.25
C PHE A 742 -9.45 -11.72 29.70
N LEU A 743 -10.45 -11.27 30.46
CA LEU A 743 -10.64 -11.69 31.84
C LEU A 743 -11.43 -13.00 31.98
N ASP A 744 -12.03 -13.53 30.92
CA ASP A 744 -12.94 -14.68 31.03
C ASP A 744 -12.29 -15.90 31.70
N PRO A 745 -11.07 -16.35 31.30
CA PRO A 745 -10.43 -17.50 31.96
C PRO A 745 -10.18 -17.26 33.45
N PHE A 746 -9.80 -16.04 33.81
CA PHE A 746 -9.52 -15.67 35.20
C PHE A 746 -10.79 -15.68 36.04
N VAL A 747 -11.85 -15.04 35.54
CA VAL A 747 -13.14 -14.97 36.25
C VAL A 747 -13.76 -16.35 36.34
N LEU A 748 -13.73 -17.14 35.27
CA LEU A 748 -14.27 -18.49 35.25
C LEU A 748 -13.56 -19.40 36.25
N CYS A 749 -12.24 -19.55 36.14
CA CYS A 749 -11.46 -20.42 37.03
C CYS A 749 -11.53 -19.98 38.50
N SER A 750 -11.77 -18.70 38.79
CA SER A 750 -11.93 -18.21 40.16
C SER A 750 -13.14 -18.84 40.89
N ASN A 751 -14.12 -19.34 40.13
CA ASN A 751 -15.32 -20.00 40.65
C ASN A 751 -15.14 -21.52 40.83
N TYR A 752 -14.04 -22.11 40.35
CA TYR A 752 -13.84 -23.56 40.42
C TYR A 752 -13.58 -24.04 41.86
N PRO A 753 -14.03 -25.26 42.22
CA PRO A 753 -13.54 -25.93 43.42
C PRO A 753 -12.06 -26.29 43.27
N TYR A 754 -11.34 -26.45 44.39
CA TYR A 754 -9.90 -26.70 44.38
C TYR A 754 -9.50 -27.93 43.56
N SER A 755 -10.29 -29.00 43.65
CA SER A 755 -10.07 -30.24 42.90
C SER A 755 -10.14 -30.05 41.39
N LEU A 756 -11.01 -29.16 40.91
CA LEU A 756 -11.15 -28.84 39.50
C LEU A 756 -10.05 -27.87 39.06
N PHE A 757 -9.83 -26.79 39.81
CA PHE A 757 -8.81 -25.77 39.53
C PHE A 757 -7.42 -26.38 39.31
N ARG A 758 -6.98 -27.29 40.20
CA ARG A 758 -5.65 -27.92 40.09
C ARG A 758 -5.52 -28.92 38.93
N ASN A 759 -6.65 -29.36 38.37
CA ASN A 759 -6.69 -30.38 37.32
C ASN A 759 -7.21 -29.82 35.99
N SER A 760 -7.52 -28.53 35.92
CA SER A 760 -7.89 -27.87 34.68
C SER A 760 -6.66 -27.35 33.95
N PHE A 761 -6.68 -27.41 32.63
CA PHE A 761 -5.68 -26.82 31.76
C PHE A 761 -6.33 -26.17 30.54
N HIS A 762 -5.54 -25.37 29.83
CA HIS A 762 -5.97 -24.65 28.63
C HIS A 762 -4.96 -24.90 27.50
N VAL A 763 -5.41 -24.79 26.26
CA VAL A 763 -4.54 -24.64 25.10
C VAL A 763 -4.74 -23.21 24.58
N GLY A 764 -3.67 -22.45 24.38
CA GLY A 764 -3.79 -21.04 24.01
C GLY A 764 -2.58 -20.50 23.26
N ALA A 765 -2.82 -19.47 22.44
CA ALA A 765 -1.82 -18.93 21.51
C ALA A 765 -0.51 -18.51 22.19
N SER A 766 0.60 -19.00 21.65
CA SER A 766 1.96 -18.88 22.19
C SER A 766 2.46 -17.43 22.27
N GLU A 767 2.00 -16.56 21.36
CA GLU A 767 2.37 -15.14 21.27
C GLU A 767 2.06 -14.34 22.54
N PHE A 768 0.96 -14.65 23.21
CA PHE A 768 0.58 -13.99 24.47
C PHE A 768 1.51 -14.35 25.64
N PHE A 769 2.34 -15.38 25.48
CA PHE A 769 3.25 -15.90 26.49
C PHE A 769 4.73 -15.70 26.16
N ALA A 770 5.06 -14.84 25.17
CA ALA A 770 6.44 -14.62 24.75
C ALA A 770 7.33 -13.98 25.84
N ASN A 771 6.78 -13.14 26.73
CA ASN A 771 7.54 -12.43 27.76
C ASN A 771 7.69 -13.24 29.07
N SER A 772 8.81 -13.06 29.79
CA SER A 772 9.12 -13.83 31.01
C SER A 772 8.04 -13.75 32.11
N PHE A 773 7.39 -12.58 32.26
CA PHE A 773 6.25 -12.43 33.18
C PHE A 773 5.01 -13.20 32.73
N MET A 774 4.71 -13.20 31.43
CA MET A 774 3.56 -13.92 30.89
C MET A 774 3.77 -15.44 30.91
N ARG A 775 5.01 -15.93 30.76
CA ARG A 775 5.32 -17.36 30.98
C ARG A 775 5.02 -17.81 32.41
N TYR A 776 5.34 -16.97 33.39
CA TYR A 776 4.99 -17.24 34.79
C TYR A 776 3.46 -17.32 34.98
N ILE A 777 2.70 -16.43 34.34
CA ILE A 777 1.23 -16.47 34.35
C ILE A 777 0.69 -17.71 33.61
N ALA A 778 1.29 -18.13 32.50
CA ALA A 778 0.93 -19.35 31.77
C ALA A 778 1.05 -20.60 32.64
N THR A 779 2.15 -20.71 33.41
CA THR A 779 2.35 -21.79 34.37
C THR A 779 1.34 -21.73 35.52
N MET A 780 0.98 -20.54 36.00
CA MET A 780 -0.08 -20.36 37.01
C MET A 780 -1.47 -20.82 36.52
N LEU A 781 -1.72 -20.65 35.22
CA LEU A 781 -2.99 -20.97 34.56
C LEU A 781 -3.05 -22.38 33.94
N ASN A 782 -1.97 -23.17 34.04
CA ASN A 782 -1.82 -24.44 33.34
C ASN A 782 -2.14 -24.33 31.84
N VAL A 783 -1.54 -23.35 31.15
CA VAL A 783 -1.74 -23.15 29.71
C VAL A 783 -0.64 -23.87 28.94
N VAL A 784 -1.02 -24.66 27.94
CA VAL A 784 -0.14 -25.20 26.91
C VAL A 784 -0.02 -24.16 25.79
N PRO A 785 1.17 -23.56 25.56
CA PRO A 785 1.34 -22.46 24.61
C PRO A 785 1.51 -23.00 23.18
N VAL A 786 0.40 -23.21 22.48
CA VAL A 786 0.36 -23.65 21.08
C VAL A 786 -0.64 -22.76 20.34
N ASN A 787 -0.31 -22.29 19.14
CA ASN A 787 -1.23 -21.48 18.36
C ASN A 787 -2.16 -22.38 17.51
N PRO A 788 -3.44 -22.54 17.86
CA PRO A 788 -4.34 -23.44 17.16
C PRO A 788 -4.67 -22.99 15.73
N ASP A 789 -4.45 -21.71 15.38
CA ASP A 789 -4.70 -21.18 14.04
C ASP A 789 -3.56 -21.48 13.06
N THR A 790 -2.36 -21.84 13.57
CA THR A 790 -1.20 -22.20 12.75
C THR A 790 -0.72 -23.64 12.97
N GLU A 791 -1.02 -24.23 14.14
CA GLU A 791 -0.55 -25.55 14.59
C GLU A 791 -1.73 -26.41 15.11
N LEU A 792 -2.79 -26.55 14.32
CA LEU A 792 -4.03 -27.24 14.72
C LEU A 792 -3.78 -28.68 15.20
N MET A 793 -2.97 -29.46 14.47
CA MET A 793 -2.64 -30.85 14.85
C MET A 793 -1.99 -30.92 16.23
N ARG A 794 -1.02 -30.05 16.48
CA ARG A 794 -0.30 -29.98 17.76
C ARG A 794 -1.22 -29.57 18.91
N ALA A 795 -2.12 -28.61 18.68
CA ALA A 795 -3.11 -28.18 19.66
C ALA A 795 -4.09 -29.31 20.04
N MET A 796 -4.57 -30.07 19.04
CA MET A 796 -5.49 -31.20 19.25
C MET A 796 -4.81 -32.36 19.98
N LYS A 797 -3.58 -32.74 19.59
CA LYS A 797 -2.75 -33.73 20.31
C LYS A 797 -2.53 -33.32 21.77
N ALA A 798 -2.19 -32.05 22.01
CA ALA A 798 -1.99 -31.54 23.38
C ALA A 798 -3.25 -31.64 24.25
N GLY A 799 -4.42 -31.28 23.69
CA GLY A 799 -5.71 -31.45 24.36
C GLY A 799 -6.01 -32.92 24.68
N ALA A 800 -5.81 -33.82 23.72
CA ALA A 800 -6.04 -35.25 23.88
C ALA A 800 -5.14 -35.87 24.97
N ILE A 801 -3.83 -35.57 24.97
CA ILE A 801 -2.89 -36.09 25.98
C ILE A 801 -3.32 -35.66 27.39
N GLY A 802 -3.66 -34.38 27.59
CA GLY A 802 -4.11 -33.89 28.89
C GLY A 802 -5.39 -34.58 29.38
N LEU A 803 -6.37 -34.76 28.50
CA LEU A 803 -7.63 -35.45 28.80
C LEU A 803 -7.39 -36.94 29.14
N LYS A 804 -6.58 -37.66 28.37
CA LYS A 804 -6.19 -39.07 28.65
C LYS A 804 -5.51 -39.24 30.00
N HIS A 805 -4.82 -38.21 30.51
CA HIS A 805 -4.21 -38.19 31.85
C HIS A 805 -5.19 -37.78 32.97
N GLY A 806 -6.50 -37.70 32.70
CA GLY A 806 -7.53 -37.40 33.71
C GLY A 806 -7.61 -35.93 34.11
N LYS A 807 -7.06 -35.02 33.29
CA LYS A 807 -7.23 -33.56 33.45
C LYS A 807 -8.55 -33.09 32.80
N VAL A 808 -8.92 -31.84 33.07
CA VAL A 808 -10.10 -31.18 32.49
C VAL A 808 -9.65 -30.10 31.53
N LEU A 809 -10.12 -30.13 30.29
CA LEU A 809 -9.76 -29.13 29.29
C LEU A 809 -10.78 -27.99 29.29
N ASN A 810 -10.33 -26.77 29.59
CA ASN A 810 -11.10 -25.56 29.31
C ASN A 810 -10.78 -25.12 27.87
N ILE A 811 -11.77 -25.12 27.00
CA ILE A 811 -11.63 -24.74 25.59
C ILE A 811 -12.73 -23.75 25.21
N TYR A 812 -12.35 -22.61 24.64
CA TYR A 812 -13.30 -21.61 24.14
C TYR A 812 -13.65 -21.98 22.69
N PRO A 813 -14.85 -22.52 22.41
CA PRO A 813 -15.17 -23.04 21.09
C PRO A 813 -15.25 -21.94 20.03
N GLU A 814 -15.43 -20.67 20.39
CA GLU A 814 -15.38 -19.53 19.42
C GLU A 814 -13.99 -19.37 18.78
N GLY A 815 -12.92 -19.87 19.43
CA GLY A 815 -11.54 -19.71 18.97
C GLY A 815 -10.98 -18.29 19.07
N GLU A 816 -11.85 -17.28 19.07
CA GLU A 816 -11.51 -15.88 19.31
C GLU A 816 -12.46 -15.21 20.31
N ARG A 817 -12.17 -13.95 20.67
CA ARG A 817 -13.00 -13.14 21.58
C ARG A 817 -14.03 -12.35 20.78
N ALA A 818 -15.29 -12.41 21.20
CA ALA A 818 -16.38 -11.64 20.62
C ALA A 818 -16.08 -10.13 20.62
N PHE A 819 -16.11 -9.52 19.43
CA PHE A 819 -15.81 -8.09 19.25
C PHE A 819 -17.01 -7.16 19.48
N ASP A 820 -18.23 -7.70 19.48
CA ASP A 820 -19.50 -6.98 19.66
C ASP A 820 -20.27 -7.43 20.92
N GLY A 821 -19.75 -8.42 21.64
CA GLY A 821 -20.40 -9.03 22.81
C GLY A 821 -21.56 -9.97 22.46
N GLN A 822 -21.74 -10.32 21.18
CA GLN A 822 -22.64 -11.38 20.74
C GLN A 822 -21.89 -12.71 20.61
N LEU A 823 -22.65 -13.80 20.46
CA LEU A 823 -22.10 -15.15 20.33
C LEU A 823 -21.71 -15.42 18.87
N HIS A 824 -20.46 -15.81 18.61
CA HIS A 824 -19.95 -16.02 17.26
C HIS A 824 -20.04 -17.48 16.81
N GLY A 825 -19.46 -17.81 15.66
CA GLY A 825 -19.33 -19.19 15.16
C GLY A 825 -18.48 -20.05 16.10
N PHE A 826 -18.84 -21.32 16.28
CA PHE A 826 -18.05 -22.25 17.09
C PHE A 826 -17.20 -23.14 16.16
N LYS A 827 -15.94 -23.35 16.53
CA LYS A 827 -15.00 -24.27 15.92
C LYS A 827 -15.26 -25.71 16.39
N LYS A 828 -14.92 -26.69 15.55
CA LYS A 828 -15.23 -28.13 15.78
C LYS A 828 -14.35 -28.81 16.83
N GLY A 829 -13.24 -28.21 17.26
CA GLY A 829 -12.23 -28.88 18.10
C GLY A 829 -12.77 -29.51 19.38
N ALA A 830 -13.68 -28.84 20.09
CA ALA A 830 -14.30 -29.39 21.30
C ALA A 830 -15.21 -30.59 21.00
N ALA A 831 -15.96 -30.55 19.91
CA ALA A 831 -16.81 -31.64 19.45
C ALA A 831 -15.98 -32.86 19.03
N ILE A 832 -14.89 -32.64 18.29
CA ILE A 832 -13.97 -33.70 17.88
C ILE A 832 -13.39 -34.42 19.11
N LEU A 833 -12.80 -33.68 20.06
CA LEU A 833 -12.22 -34.29 21.28
C LEU A 833 -13.27 -35.03 22.13
N SER A 834 -14.48 -34.49 22.24
CA SER A 834 -15.57 -35.12 22.99
C SER A 834 -16.07 -36.41 22.32
N THR A 835 -16.26 -36.41 21.01
CA THR A 835 -16.73 -37.57 20.25
C THR A 835 -15.69 -38.69 20.25
N GLU A 836 -14.42 -38.37 19.95
CA GLU A 836 -13.38 -39.39 19.79
C GLU A 836 -12.90 -40.00 21.10
N LEU A 837 -12.98 -39.26 22.22
CA LEU A 837 -12.61 -39.75 23.55
C LEU A 837 -13.82 -40.17 24.39
N ASP A 838 -15.04 -40.08 23.86
CA ASP A 838 -16.31 -40.35 24.55
C ASP A 838 -16.44 -39.58 25.88
N LEU A 839 -16.13 -38.28 25.86
CA LEU A 839 -16.10 -37.42 27.04
C LEU A 839 -17.25 -36.42 27.08
N PRO A 840 -17.81 -36.09 28.26
CA PRO A 840 -18.85 -35.09 28.39
C PRO A 840 -18.31 -33.66 28.16
N ILE A 841 -19.14 -32.81 27.56
CA ILE A 841 -18.92 -31.35 27.46
C ILE A 841 -19.82 -30.62 28.45
N ILE A 842 -19.24 -29.74 29.28
CA ILE A 842 -20.01 -28.80 30.11
C ILE A 842 -20.09 -27.44 29.39
N PRO A 843 -21.27 -27.04 28.89
CA PRO A 843 -21.47 -25.70 28.33
C PRO A 843 -21.51 -24.65 29.46
N ILE A 844 -20.83 -23.53 29.27
CA ILE A 844 -20.88 -22.39 30.19
C ILE A 844 -21.25 -21.13 29.42
N ALA A 845 -22.25 -20.41 29.91
CA ALA A 845 -22.65 -19.13 29.35
C ALA A 845 -22.15 -17.99 30.24
N ILE A 846 -21.48 -17.02 29.62
CA ILE A 846 -20.91 -15.81 30.19
C ILE A 846 -21.57 -14.62 29.50
N ASP A 847 -22.20 -13.73 30.27
CA ASP A 847 -22.79 -12.49 29.76
C ASP A 847 -22.34 -11.28 30.58
N GLY A 848 -22.06 -10.17 29.90
CA GLY A 848 -21.66 -8.89 30.50
C GLY A 848 -20.15 -8.64 30.58
N MET A 849 -19.31 -9.65 30.32
CA MET A 849 -17.85 -9.50 30.35
C MET A 849 -17.33 -8.55 29.27
N TYR A 850 -17.99 -8.49 28.11
CA TYR A 850 -17.68 -7.52 27.06
C TYR A 850 -17.78 -6.06 27.56
N LYS A 851 -18.75 -5.76 28.43
CA LYS A 851 -18.94 -4.41 28.99
C LYS A 851 -17.85 -4.06 30.02
N VAL A 852 -17.29 -5.07 30.67
CA VAL A 852 -16.21 -4.89 31.65
C VAL A 852 -14.92 -4.53 30.95
N TRP A 853 -14.51 -5.36 29.98
CA TRP A 853 -13.29 -5.12 29.22
C TRP A 853 -13.42 -5.66 27.80
N PRO A 854 -13.88 -4.82 26.85
CA PRO A 854 -14.02 -5.22 25.46
C PRO A 854 -12.66 -5.30 24.77
N ARG A 855 -12.54 -6.16 23.76
CA ARG A 855 -11.32 -6.38 22.94
C ARG A 855 -10.70 -5.07 22.44
N ASN A 856 -11.54 -4.06 22.16
CA ASN A 856 -11.16 -2.80 21.51
C ASN A 856 -10.83 -1.63 22.47
N SER A 857 -10.71 -1.89 23.78
CA SER A 857 -10.46 -0.88 24.82
C SER A 857 -9.38 -1.33 25.79
N TRP A 858 -8.49 -0.42 26.19
CA TRP A 858 -7.55 -0.64 27.30
C TRP A 858 -8.17 -0.36 28.68
N ARG A 859 -9.37 0.24 28.72
CA ARG A 859 -10.06 0.63 29.95
C ARG A 859 -10.98 -0.49 30.44
N ILE A 860 -10.76 -0.91 31.69
CA ILE A 860 -11.61 -1.82 32.45
C ILE A 860 -12.67 -1.00 33.18
N ARG A 861 -13.94 -1.40 33.09
CA ARG A 861 -15.09 -0.70 33.70
C ARG A 861 -15.89 -1.67 34.57
N PRO A 862 -16.50 -1.22 35.67
CA PRO A 862 -17.43 -2.04 36.42
C PRO A 862 -18.71 -2.26 35.59
N ALA A 863 -19.11 -3.51 35.42
CA ALA A 863 -20.38 -3.89 34.80
C ALA A 863 -20.87 -5.21 35.39
N LYS A 864 -22.19 -5.42 35.38
CA LYS A 864 -22.79 -6.66 35.90
C LYS A 864 -22.42 -7.85 34.99
N VAL A 865 -21.88 -8.90 35.58
CA VAL A 865 -21.51 -10.15 34.88
C VAL A 865 -22.31 -11.33 35.44
N LYS A 866 -22.86 -12.14 34.54
CA LYS A 866 -23.56 -13.39 34.87
C LYS A 866 -22.83 -14.59 34.26
N ILE A 867 -22.65 -15.64 35.03
CA ILE A 867 -22.11 -16.92 34.59
C ILE A 867 -23.11 -18.03 34.94
N THR A 868 -23.51 -18.82 33.95
CA THR A 868 -24.37 -19.99 34.17
C THR A 868 -23.68 -21.24 33.63
N VAL A 869 -23.53 -22.24 34.49
CA VAL A 869 -23.04 -23.58 34.11
C VAL A 869 -24.24 -24.43 33.70
N GLY A 870 -24.19 -25.01 32.51
CA GLY A 870 -25.25 -25.85 31.96
C GLY A 870 -25.08 -27.33 32.30
N LYS A 871 -26.00 -28.15 31.80
CA LYS A 871 -25.98 -29.61 31.97
C LYS A 871 -24.93 -30.26 31.05
N PRO A 872 -24.35 -31.41 31.44
CA PRO A 872 -23.44 -32.15 30.57
C PRO A 872 -24.09 -32.53 29.24
N ILE A 873 -23.35 -32.31 28.15
CA ILE A 873 -23.68 -32.74 26.79
C ILE A 873 -22.83 -33.97 26.48
N ILE A 874 -23.46 -35.07 26.08
CA ILE A 874 -22.78 -36.30 25.65
C ILE A 874 -22.86 -36.39 24.13
N ALA A 875 -21.71 -36.29 23.45
CA ALA A 875 -21.66 -36.20 21.98
C ALA A 875 -22.40 -37.35 21.28
N ARG A 876 -22.22 -38.60 21.72
CA ARG A 876 -22.91 -39.78 21.13
C ARG A 876 -24.44 -39.68 21.19
N GLU A 877 -24.99 -39.09 22.26
CA GLU A 877 -26.44 -38.94 22.43
C GLU A 877 -26.98 -37.86 21.50
N VAL A 878 -26.22 -36.78 21.32
CA VAL A 878 -26.56 -35.69 20.38
C VAL A 878 -26.54 -36.19 18.94
N ILE A 879 -25.49 -36.92 18.56
CA ILE A 879 -25.34 -37.50 17.23
C ILE A 879 -26.49 -38.48 16.96
N ALA A 880 -26.78 -39.40 17.89
CA ALA A 880 -27.88 -40.35 17.75
C ALA A 880 -29.26 -39.69 17.64
N ALA A 881 -29.45 -38.53 18.29
CA ALA A 881 -30.73 -37.83 18.31
C ALA A 881 -30.93 -36.86 17.12
N LYS A 882 -29.86 -36.34 16.51
CA LYS A 882 -29.94 -35.21 15.57
C LYS A 882 -29.24 -35.41 14.23
N ALA A 883 -28.32 -36.35 14.08
CA ALA A 883 -27.55 -36.50 12.84
C ALA A 883 -28.39 -37.13 11.73
N VAL A 884 -28.38 -36.51 10.54
CA VAL A 884 -28.95 -37.09 9.31
C VAL A 884 -27.86 -37.88 8.56
N ALA A 885 -28.25 -38.91 7.81
CA ALA A 885 -27.29 -39.71 7.02
C ALA A 885 -26.49 -38.83 6.04
N GLY A 886 -25.16 -38.80 6.20
CA GLY A 886 -24.25 -38.00 5.38
C GLY A 886 -23.84 -36.64 5.97
N GLU A 887 -24.36 -36.27 7.14
CA GLU A 887 -24.01 -35.03 7.85
C GLU A 887 -22.74 -35.20 8.71
N ASP A 888 -21.90 -34.15 8.77
CA ASP A 888 -20.68 -34.16 9.59
C ASP A 888 -21.04 -34.21 11.09
N ALA A 889 -20.78 -35.36 11.72
CA ALA A 889 -21.12 -35.60 13.12
C ALA A 889 -20.51 -34.56 14.09
N TYR A 890 -19.35 -34.00 13.78
CA TYR A 890 -18.73 -32.97 14.62
C TYR A 890 -19.45 -31.62 14.50
N ALA A 891 -19.95 -31.29 13.31
CA ALA A 891 -20.73 -30.08 13.09
C ALA A 891 -22.04 -30.11 13.89
N VAL A 892 -22.74 -31.25 13.89
CA VAL A 892 -23.99 -31.44 14.65
C VAL A 892 -23.79 -31.20 16.15
N VAL A 893 -22.71 -31.73 16.74
CA VAL A 893 -22.38 -31.51 18.16
C VAL A 893 -21.99 -30.05 18.43
N THR A 894 -21.22 -29.44 17.52
CA THR A 894 -20.79 -28.03 17.61
C THR A 894 -21.97 -27.07 17.60
N ASP A 895 -22.91 -27.27 16.68
CA ASP A 895 -24.12 -26.46 16.57
C ASP A 895 -25.04 -26.63 17.78
N HIS A 896 -25.18 -27.87 18.28
CA HIS A 896 -25.95 -28.11 19.49
C HIS A 896 -25.35 -27.42 20.72
N LEU A 897 -24.02 -27.44 20.86
CA LEU A 897 -23.29 -26.74 21.92
C LEU A 897 -23.52 -25.23 21.82
N LYS A 898 -23.38 -24.65 20.62
CA LYS A 898 -23.63 -23.23 20.36
C LYS A 898 -25.07 -22.83 20.71
N GLN A 899 -26.06 -23.60 20.25
CA GLN A 899 -27.47 -23.35 20.54
C GLN A 899 -27.75 -23.38 22.04
N THR A 900 -27.20 -24.36 22.75
CA THR A 900 -27.37 -24.49 24.21
C THR A 900 -26.83 -23.25 24.94
N ILE A 901 -25.64 -22.78 24.57
CA ILE A 901 -25.05 -21.56 25.17
C ILE A 901 -25.86 -20.32 24.79
N ALA A 902 -26.34 -20.21 23.55
CA ALA A 902 -27.17 -19.09 23.11
C ALA A 902 -28.49 -19.00 23.92
N GLU A 903 -29.15 -20.14 24.15
CA GLU A 903 -30.37 -20.22 24.96
C GLU A 903 -30.11 -19.81 26.42
N MET A 904 -29.00 -20.26 27.00
CA MET A 904 -28.57 -19.86 28.35
C MET A 904 -28.28 -18.36 28.44
N ILE A 905 -27.63 -17.76 27.43
CA ILE A 905 -27.40 -16.30 27.37
C ILE A 905 -28.72 -15.56 27.27
N ALA A 906 -29.65 -16.02 26.42
CA ALA A 906 -30.96 -15.42 26.28
C ALA A 906 -31.75 -15.46 27.59
N GLU A 907 -31.68 -16.57 28.34
CA GLU A 907 -32.30 -16.68 29.67
C GLU A 907 -31.66 -15.74 30.69
N MET A 908 -30.34 -15.57 30.67
CA MET A 908 -29.65 -14.62 31.55
C MET A 908 -29.98 -13.15 31.26
N ARG A 909 -30.37 -12.83 30.02
CA ARG A 909 -30.74 -11.47 29.60
C ARG A 909 -32.22 -11.12 29.86
N LYS A 910 -33.06 -12.12 30.12
CA LYS A 910 -34.41 -11.95 30.69
C LYS A 910 -34.31 -11.58 32.17
#